data_AF-A0AAV8RB84-F1
#
_entry.id   AF-A0AAV8RB84-F1
#
_cell.length_a   1.000
_cell.length_b   1.000
_cell.length_c   1.000
_cell.angle_alpha   90.00
_cell.angle_beta   90.00
_cell.angle_gamma   90.00
#
_symmetry.space_group_name_H-M   'P 1'
#
loop_
_entity.id
_entity.type
_entity.pdbx_description
1 polymer ?
#
loop_
_entity_poly.entity_id
_entity_poly.type
_entity_poly.pdbx_seq_one_letter_code
_entity_poly.pdbx_strand_id
1 'polypeptide(L)'
;MNTQDWAIVRKIKEQVSKLPDLEIPPVKAIMIIEADGCMEGWGGICKWKATSDQPRWAERICAYASGKFQPIKSTIDAEIQAVINSLDKFKIYYLDKRELIIRTDSAAIVAFYKKISDHKPSRIRWLQFTDYITGTGLDVKFEHIDGKDNVLADTLSRLVQILIQQKKHPVEALLIQGVEELARKHNDRAKESLDRSLRAVYRWVYEVNMITLIKEPRFKCGCDVCVVGVARTPMGSFLGALSSLAATKLGSIAIECALKRAGIDPSLVQEVFFGNVLSANLGQAPARQAALGAGIPNTVVCTTINKVCASGMKATMLAAQSIQLGINDVVVAGGMESMSNAPKYVAEARKGSRFGHDTLVDGMLKDGLWDVYNNYAMGMCAELCADHHLITREEQDDYAIQSNERGITAKTSGAFAWEIVPVEVSAGRGKPSVIIDKDESLEKFDPAKLRKLRPSFKDNGGTVTAGNASSISDGAAALVLVSGKKALELGLQVIARIRGYADAAHAPELFTTAPALAIPKAISNAGLEASQVDYYEINEAFSVVALANQKLLSLPSDKVNVHGGAVSMGHPLGCSGARILVTLLGVLRQRNGKIGVGGVCNGGGGASALEDKGRALPKFGEWDVNDPASSEGFTVIFNKARDERKTGGGGGNNARETDSPGKAGGGTAFKNGPYASKPNAKKWLCCMYAAPEA
;
A
#
# COMPACT_ATOMS: atom_id res chain seq x y z
N MET A 1 39.15 16.90 -39.25
CA MET A 1 38.27 16.55 -40.37
C MET A 1 38.83 17.18 -41.62
N ASN A 2 38.96 16.40 -42.70
CA ASN A 2 39.48 16.84 -44.00
C ASN A 2 38.33 17.43 -44.87
N THR A 3 38.64 17.79 -46.12
CA THR A 3 37.68 18.40 -47.05
C THR A 3 36.61 17.42 -47.58
N GLN A 4 36.89 16.11 -47.59
CA GLN A 4 35.94 15.06 -47.98
C GLN A 4 34.91 14.81 -46.88
N ASP A 5 35.31 14.79 -45.60
CA ASP A 5 34.39 14.67 -44.46
C ASP A 5 33.28 15.75 -44.52
N TRP A 6 33.67 16.98 -44.85
CA TRP A 6 32.74 18.11 -45.02
C TRP A 6 31.82 17.97 -46.24
N ALA A 7 32.25 17.29 -47.30
CA ALA A 7 31.40 16.98 -48.45
C ALA A 7 30.35 15.91 -48.09
N ILE A 8 30.73 14.90 -47.31
CA ILE A 8 29.82 13.87 -46.78
C ILE A 8 28.75 14.51 -45.87
N VAL A 9 29.17 15.34 -44.91
CA VAL A 9 28.26 16.07 -44.01
C VAL A 9 27.29 16.99 -44.77
N ARG A 10 27.71 17.62 -45.89
CA ARG A 10 26.80 18.38 -46.76
C ARG A 10 25.79 17.48 -47.47
N LYS A 11 26.23 16.36 -48.05
CA LYS A 11 25.34 15.39 -48.72
C LYS A 11 24.25 14.86 -47.78
N ILE A 12 24.62 14.51 -46.55
CA ILE A 12 23.69 14.05 -45.51
C ILE A 12 22.65 15.14 -45.19
N LYS A 13 23.09 16.39 -44.96
CA LYS A 13 22.17 17.52 -44.71
C LYS A 13 21.22 17.78 -45.89
N GLU A 14 21.71 17.69 -47.11
CA GLU A 14 20.90 17.89 -48.32
C GLU A 14 19.84 16.79 -48.49
N GLN A 15 20.17 15.53 -48.19
CA GLN A 15 19.21 14.43 -48.17
C GLN A 15 18.18 14.58 -47.05
N VAL A 16 18.61 14.94 -45.83
CA VAL A 16 17.71 15.19 -44.70
C VAL A 16 16.73 16.35 -45.00
N SER A 17 17.17 17.39 -45.72
CA SER A 17 16.32 18.51 -46.12
C SER A 17 15.25 18.17 -47.19
N LYS A 18 15.24 16.93 -47.69
CA LYS A 18 14.28 16.43 -48.69
C LYS A 18 13.39 15.30 -48.15
N LEU A 19 13.43 15.05 -46.84
CA LEU A 19 12.50 14.15 -46.15
C LEU A 19 11.13 14.84 -45.97
N PRO A 20 10.02 14.08 -45.97
CA PRO A 20 8.68 14.62 -45.78
C PRO A 20 8.44 15.09 -44.33
N ASP A 21 7.30 15.78 -44.13
CA ASP A 21 6.87 16.31 -42.83
C ASP A 21 6.73 15.24 -41.73
N LEU A 22 6.70 15.74 -40.49
CA LEU A 22 6.92 14.97 -39.26
C LEU A 22 5.78 14.00 -38.90
N GLU A 23 5.73 12.82 -39.54
CA GLU A 23 4.76 11.77 -39.18
C GLU A 23 4.97 11.24 -37.75
N ILE A 24 3.89 11.27 -36.96
CA ILE A 24 3.79 10.67 -35.63
C ILE A 24 3.18 9.27 -35.77
N PRO A 25 3.76 8.20 -35.17
CA PRO A 25 3.25 6.84 -35.30
C PRO A 25 1.86 6.66 -34.66
N PRO A 26 0.88 6.05 -35.34
CA PRO A 26 -0.45 5.77 -34.80
C PRO A 26 -0.42 4.95 -33.50
N VAL A 27 -1.42 5.12 -32.64
CA VAL A 27 -1.47 4.52 -31.28
C VAL A 27 -1.22 3.00 -31.30
N LYS A 28 -1.78 2.26 -32.26
CA LYS A 28 -1.63 0.79 -32.36
C LYS A 28 -0.44 0.29 -33.19
N ALA A 29 0.34 1.19 -33.80
CA ALA A 29 1.49 0.83 -34.62
C ALA A 29 2.59 0.09 -33.84
N ILE A 30 3.25 -0.88 -34.49
CA ILE A 30 4.44 -1.57 -33.98
C ILE A 30 5.68 -0.74 -34.31
N MET A 31 6.55 -0.56 -33.32
CA MET A 31 7.75 0.26 -33.41
C MET A 31 8.98 -0.60 -33.71
N ILE A 32 9.85 -0.11 -34.58
CA ILE A 32 11.10 -0.75 -34.99
C ILE A 32 12.22 0.29 -34.82
N ILE A 33 13.26 -0.03 -34.06
CA ILE A 33 14.45 0.82 -33.89
C ILE A 33 15.63 0.12 -34.56
N GLU A 34 16.22 0.76 -35.55
CA GLU A 34 17.41 0.27 -36.23
C GLU A 34 18.63 1.10 -35.80
N ALA A 35 19.62 0.44 -35.20
CA ALA A 35 20.89 1.05 -34.82
C ALA A 35 21.99 0.52 -35.75
N ASP A 36 22.48 1.39 -36.63
CA ASP A 36 23.54 1.12 -37.61
C ASP A 36 24.93 1.36 -37.00
N GLY A 37 25.80 0.35 -37.08
CA GLY A 37 27.14 0.31 -36.50
C GLY A 37 28.26 0.96 -37.32
N CYS A 38 27.93 1.87 -38.24
CA CYS A 38 28.93 2.56 -39.07
C CYS A 38 30.00 3.34 -38.26
N MET A 39 31.28 3.12 -38.58
CA MET A 39 32.42 3.72 -37.85
C MET A 39 32.52 5.26 -37.90
N GLU A 40 31.73 5.95 -38.72
CA GLU A 40 31.81 7.40 -38.92
C GLU A 40 30.71 8.21 -38.22
N GLY A 41 29.70 7.57 -37.61
CA GLY A 41 28.74 8.29 -36.77
C GLY A 41 27.48 7.50 -36.37
N TRP A 42 27.27 7.36 -35.07
CA TRP A 42 26.12 6.67 -34.50
C TRP A 42 24.79 7.41 -34.75
N GLY A 43 23.86 6.76 -35.47
CA GLY A 43 22.51 7.24 -35.71
C GLY A 43 21.49 6.12 -35.66
N GLY A 44 20.57 6.16 -34.69
CA GLY A 44 19.43 5.26 -34.64
C GLY A 44 18.25 5.77 -35.46
N ILE A 45 17.73 4.96 -36.38
CA ILE A 45 16.53 5.27 -37.16
C ILE A 45 15.33 4.59 -36.49
N CYS A 46 14.38 5.38 -36.01
CA CYS A 46 13.10 4.89 -35.52
C CYS A 46 12.11 4.78 -36.69
N LYS A 47 11.44 3.63 -36.80
CA LYS A 47 10.46 3.29 -37.84
C LYS A 47 9.18 2.71 -37.21
N TRP A 48 8.10 2.64 -37.98
CA TRP A 48 6.87 1.99 -37.57
C TRP A 48 6.13 1.26 -38.71
N LYS A 49 5.29 0.29 -38.34
CA LYS A 49 4.26 -0.36 -39.18
C LYS A 49 2.90 -0.30 -38.47
N ALA A 50 1.79 -0.32 -39.19
CA ALA A 50 0.48 -0.36 -38.54
C ALA A 50 0.23 -1.69 -37.81
N THR A 51 0.75 -2.80 -38.36
CA THR A 51 0.61 -4.17 -37.85
C THR A 51 1.85 -5.02 -38.18
N SER A 52 1.99 -6.20 -37.57
CA SER A 52 3.19 -7.07 -37.68
C SER A 52 3.31 -7.83 -39.00
N ASP A 53 2.17 -8.12 -39.63
CA ASP A 53 2.03 -8.81 -40.91
C ASP A 53 2.37 -7.93 -42.13
N GLN A 54 2.47 -6.61 -41.95
CA GLN A 54 2.84 -5.70 -43.04
C GLN A 54 4.29 -5.96 -43.52
N PRO A 55 4.54 -5.94 -44.85
CA PRO A 55 5.87 -6.20 -45.41
C PRO A 55 6.89 -5.12 -45.01
N ARG A 56 8.19 -5.45 -45.01
CA ARG A 56 9.26 -4.51 -44.58
C ARG A 56 9.31 -3.21 -45.39
N TRP A 57 8.86 -3.19 -46.65
CA TRP A 57 8.81 -1.95 -47.45
C TRP A 57 7.72 -0.96 -47.00
N ALA A 58 6.75 -1.40 -46.20
CA ALA A 58 5.71 -0.54 -45.61
C ALA A 58 6.16 0.12 -44.29
N GLU A 59 7.42 -0.06 -43.87
CA GLU A 59 8.00 0.60 -42.69
C GLU A 59 8.16 2.11 -42.95
N ARG A 60 7.51 2.95 -42.14
CA ARG A 60 7.62 4.42 -42.22
C ARG A 60 8.62 4.95 -41.20
N ILE A 61 9.39 5.97 -41.56
CA ILE A 61 10.39 6.59 -40.68
C ILE A 61 9.73 7.62 -39.76
N CYS A 62 9.96 7.51 -38.46
CA CYS A 62 9.65 8.55 -37.49
C CYS A 62 10.69 9.67 -37.62
N ALA A 63 10.28 10.89 -38.01
CA ALA A 63 11.21 12.02 -38.16
C ALA A 63 11.82 12.53 -36.82
N TYR A 64 11.49 11.90 -35.69
CA TYR A 64 11.96 12.25 -34.35
C TYR A 64 13.37 11.72 -34.00
N ALA A 65 14.31 11.88 -34.93
CA ALA A 65 15.73 11.54 -34.74
C ALA A 65 16.56 12.80 -34.49
N SER A 66 16.82 13.15 -33.22
CA SER A 66 17.65 14.30 -32.87
C SER A 66 19.13 14.02 -33.18
N GLY A 67 19.55 14.24 -34.43
CA GLY A 67 20.87 13.90 -35.00
C GLY A 67 22.05 14.69 -34.43
N LYS A 68 22.32 14.55 -33.13
CA LYS A 68 23.47 15.09 -32.39
C LYS A 68 23.88 14.12 -31.27
N PHE A 69 24.22 12.88 -31.63
CA PHE A 69 24.97 12.00 -30.74
C PHE A 69 26.46 12.41 -30.77
N GLN A 70 27.11 12.46 -29.62
CA GLN A 70 28.57 12.66 -29.54
C GLN A 70 29.27 11.39 -30.05
N PRO A 71 30.28 11.48 -30.94
CA PRO A 71 31.04 10.31 -31.37
C PRO A 71 31.88 9.73 -30.22
N ILE A 72 31.37 8.68 -29.58
CA ILE A 72 32.12 7.88 -28.60
C ILE A 72 32.91 6.82 -29.37
N LYS A 73 34.20 6.64 -29.03
CA LYS A 73 35.04 5.58 -29.61
C LYS A 73 34.41 4.20 -29.38
N SER A 74 34.47 3.34 -30.38
CA SER A 74 33.78 2.05 -30.43
C SER A 74 34.16 1.11 -29.26
N THR A 75 33.24 0.95 -28.32
CA THR A 75 33.17 -0.19 -27.39
C THR A 75 31.72 -0.68 -27.33
N ILE A 76 31.50 -1.91 -26.86
CA ILE A 76 30.16 -2.48 -26.66
C ILE A 76 29.35 -1.61 -25.68
N ASP A 77 30.02 -0.97 -24.71
CA ASP A 77 29.39 -0.05 -23.75
C ASP A 77 28.85 1.21 -24.45
N ALA A 78 29.47 1.67 -25.53
CA ALA A 78 28.99 2.81 -26.31
C ALA A 78 27.72 2.47 -27.11
N GLU A 79 27.64 1.26 -27.68
CA GLU A 79 26.43 0.73 -28.33
C GLU A 79 25.28 0.63 -27.32
N ILE A 80 25.54 0.01 -26.16
CA ILE A 80 24.58 -0.13 -25.06
C ILE A 80 24.12 1.25 -24.57
N GLN A 81 25.04 2.20 -24.37
CA GLN A 81 24.70 3.55 -23.92
C GLN A 81 23.94 4.36 -25.00
N ALA A 82 24.18 4.12 -26.29
CA ALA A 82 23.39 4.74 -27.36
C ALA A 82 21.95 4.21 -27.39
N VAL A 83 21.76 2.90 -27.19
CA VAL A 83 20.43 2.28 -27.04
C VAL A 83 19.73 2.80 -25.78
N ILE A 84 20.39 2.79 -24.62
CA ILE A 84 19.85 3.30 -23.36
C ILE A 84 19.48 4.79 -23.49
N ASN A 85 20.38 5.66 -23.98
CA ASN A 85 20.11 7.09 -24.13
C ASN A 85 18.99 7.39 -25.14
N SER A 86 18.74 6.49 -26.08
CA SER A 86 17.59 6.59 -27.00
C SER A 86 16.30 6.20 -26.28
N LEU A 87 16.28 5.04 -25.60
CA LEU A 87 15.14 4.58 -24.81
C LEU A 87 14.75 5.58 -23.71
N ASP A 88 15.73 6.15 -23.01
CA ASP A 88 15.51 7.12 -21.92
C ASP A 88 14.90 8.44 -22.43
N LYS A 89 15.23 8.86 -23.66
CA LYS A 89 14.55 9.95 -24.36
C LYS A 89 13.15 9.56 -24.89
N PHE A 90 12.93 8.30 -25.26
CA PHE A 90 11.62 7.81 -25.67
C PHE A 90 10.63 7.62 -24.50
N LYS A 91 11.09 7.55 -23.24
CA LYS A 91 10.23 7.44 -22.04
C LYS A 91 9.15 8.51 -21.89
N ILE A 92 9.31 9.67 -22.54
CA ILE A 92 8.50 10.86 -22.23
C ILE A 92 7.03 10.74 -22.74
N TYR A 93 6.71 9.85 -23.70
CA TYR A 93 5.45 9.98 -24.46
C TYR A 93 4.57 8.75 -24.78
N TYR A 94 4.88 7.51 -24.34
CA TYR A 94 4.13 6.32 -24.83
C TYR A 94 3.71 5.31 -23.76
N LEU A 95 2.40 5.26 -23.46
CA LEU A 95 1.76 4.34 -22.49
C LEU A 95 0.97 3.17 -23.11
N ASP A 96 0.56 3.26 -24.39
CA ASP A 96 -0.42 2.36 -25.03
C ASP A 96 0.18 1.34 -26.05
N LYS A 97 1.47 1.02 -25.94
CA LYS A 97 2.17 0.10 -26.86
C LYS A 97 2.22 -1.33 -26.32
N ARG A 98 2.40 -2.31 -27.21
CA ARG A 98 2.49 -3.76 -26.86
C ARG A 98 3.78 -4.45 -27.31
N GLU A 99 4.40 -4.00 -28.40
CA GLU A 99 5.53 -4.68 -29.02
C GLU A 99 6.56 -3.68 -29.59
N LEU A 100 7.84 -3.97 -29.37
CA LEU A 100 8.99 -3.18 -29.82
C LEU A 100 10.05 -4.11 -30.42
N ILE A 101 10.53 -3.78 -31.63
CA ILE A 101 11.60 -4.52 -32.30
C ILE A 101 12.87 -3.68 -32.35
N ILE A 102 14.02 -4.26 -32.01
CA ILE A 102 15.34 -3.61 -32.05
C ILE A 102 16.23 -4.39 -33.04
N ARG A 103 16.84 -3.67 -34.01
CA ARG A 103 17.75 -4.21 -35.04
C ARG A 103 19.15 -3.60 -34.90
N THR A 104 20.18 -4.41 -35.13
CA THR A 104 21.59 -4.02 -35.09
C THR A 104 22.47 -5.01 -35.89
N ASP A 105 23.70 -4.61 -36.21
CA ASP A 105 24.61 -5.26 -37.15
C ASP A 105 26.07 -5.43 -36.66
N SER A 106 26.40 -5.10 -35.40
CA SER A 106 27.79 -4.87 -34.92
C SER A 106 28.83 -5.94 -35.28
N ALA A 107 29.55 -5.68 -36.38
CA ALA A 107 30.58 -6.56 -36.94
C ALA A 107 31.82 -6.71 -36.03
N ALA A 108 32.03 -5.80 -35.08
CA ALA A 108 33.13 -5.86 -34.11
C ALA A 108 33.07 -7.14 -33.25
N ILE A 109 31.87 -7.60 -32.92
CA ILE A 109 31.62 -8.80 -32.10
C ILE A 109 32.02 -10.07 -32.88
N VAL A 110 31.73 -10.13 -34.18
CA VAL A 110 32.09 -11.25 -35.07
C VAL A 110 33.61 -11.39 -35.23
N ALA A 111 34.35 -10.27 -35.25
CA ALA A 111 35.80 -10.27 -35.33
C ALA A 111 36.47 -10.85 -34.06
N PHE A 112 35.88 -10.65 -32.89
CA PHE A 112 36.39 -11.22 -31.63
C PHE A 112 36.21 -12.75 -31.59
N TYR A 113 35.05 -13.25 -32.00
CA TYR A 113 34.72 -14.69 -31.91
C TYR A 113 35.61 -15.56 -32.82
N LYS A 114 35.96 -15.06 -34.02
CA LYS A 114 36.89 -15.72 -34.96
C LYS A 114 38.31 -15.93 -34.42
N LYS A 115 38.68 -15.30 -33.31
CA LYS A 115 39.99 -15.46 -32.68
C LYS A 115 40.06 -16.61 -31.67
N ILE A 116 38.93 -17.27 -31.38
CA ILE A 116 38.77 -18.17 -30.22
C ILE A 116 38.09 -19.50 -30.58
N SER A 117 37.37 -19.61 -31.71
CA SER A 117 36.65 -20.83 -32.11
C SER A 117 36.88 -21.21 -33.58
N ASP A 118 37.43 -22.41 -33.80
CA ASP A 118 37.66 -23.00 -35.13
C ASP A 118 36.51 -23.90 -35.62
N HIS A 119 35.37 -23.93 -34.90
CA HIS A 119 34.20 -24.76 -35.22
C HIS A 119 32.94 -23.91 -35.37
N LYS A 120 32.13 -24.23 -36.40
CA LYS A 120 30.87 -23.55 -36.75
C LYS A 120 29.66 -24.19 -36.07
N PRO A 121 28.91 -23.48 -35.20
CA PRO A 121 27.61 -23.93 -34.72
C PRO A 121 26.49 -23.40 -35.65
N SER A 122 25.51 -24.24 -35.99
CA SER A 122 24.42 -23.85 -36.91
C SER A 122 23.07 -23.64 -36.21
N ARG A 123 22.23 -22.78 -36.83
CA ARG A 123 20.77 -22.60 -36.62
C ARG A 123 20.31 -21.94 -35.29
N ILE A 124 20.08 -20.63 -35.42
CA ILE A 124 18.87 -19.87 -34.99
C ILE A 124 18.10 -20.39 -33.76
N ARG A 125 18.01 -19.54 -32.73
CA ARG A 125 16.83 -19.44 -31.86
C ARG A 125 16.48 -17.97 -31.67
N TRP A 126 15.20 -17.62 -31.82
CA TRP A 126 14.69 -16.33 -31.40
C TRP A 126 14.62 -16.30 -29.87
N LEU A 127 15.09 -15.23 -29.25
CA LEU A 127 14.88 -14.94 -27.83
C LEU A 127 13.81 -13.85 -27.72
N GLN A 128 12.61 -14.24 -27.32
CA GLN A 128 11.53 -13.32 -26.98
C GLN A 128 11.73 -12.86 -25.54
N PHE A 129 12.09 -11.60 -25.34
CA PHE A 129 12.34 -11.03 -24.02
C PHE A 129 11.07 -10.34 -23.50
N THR A 130 10.20 -11.12 -22.85
CA THR A 130 9.07 -10.57 -22.09
C THR A 130 9.55 -9.84 -20.83
N ASP A 131 9.54 -8.51 -20.91
CA ASP A 131 9.47 -7.56 -19.78
C ASP A 131 10.46 -7.70 -18.59
N TYR A 132 11.68 -8.19 -18.81
CA TYR A 132 12.74 -8.21 -17.78
C TYR A 132 13.77 -7.06 -17.88
N ILE A 133 13.71 -6.25 -18.94
CA ILE A 133 14.72 -5.19 -19.22
C ILE A 133 14.14 -3.77 -19.07
N THR A 134 12.87 -3.56 -19.41
CA THR A 134 12.22 -2.24 -19.31
C THR A 134 11.32 -2.09 -18.08
N GLY A 135 10.59 -3.15 -17.68
CA GLY A 135 9.64 -3.10 -16.56
C GLY A 135 8.38 -2.30 -16.91
N THR A 136 7.87 -2.47 -18.12
CA THR A 136 6.82 -1.64 -18.75
C THR A 136 5.72 -2.45 -19.45
N GLY A 137 5.69 -3.78 -19.32
CA GLY A 137 4.71 -4.66 -19.99
C GLY A 137 4.90 -4.80 -21.50
N LEU A 138 6.06 -4.46 -22.05
CA LEU A 138 6.35 -4.51 -23.49
C LEU A 138 7.00 -5.84 -23.89
N ASP A 139 6.54 -6.43 -25.00
CA ASP A 139 7.21 -7.54 -25.67
C ASP A 139 8.36 -6.98 -26.53
N VAL A 140 9.60 -7.18 -26.09
CA VAL A 140 10.80 -6.64 -26.75
C VAL A 140 11.53 -7.73 -27.50
N LYS A 141 11.70 -7.54 -28.82
CA LYS A 141 12.31 -8.52 -29.73
C LYS A 141 13.55 -7.95 -30.39
N PHE A 142 14.60 -8.76 -30.43
CA PHE A 142 15.86 -8.41 -31.09
C PHE A 142 15.98 -9.17 -32.41
N GLU A 143 16.20 -8.45 -33.52
CA GLU A 143 16.30 -8.99 -34.88
C GLU A 143 17.66 -8.58 -35.46
N HIS A 144 18.60 -9.51 -35.58
CA HIS A 144 19.91 -9.24 -36.19
C HIS A 144 19.76 -9.00 -37.70
N ILE A 145 20.47 -8.01 -38.25
CA ILE A 145 20.48 -7.77 -39.70
C ILE A 145 21.40 -8.83 -40.35
N ASP A 146 20.85 -9.66 -41.23
CA ASP A 146 21.37 -11.01 -41.55
C ASP A 146 22.81 -11.03 -42.11
N GLY A 147 23.63 -12.04 -41.77
CA GLY A 147 25.03 -12.07 -42.23
C GLY A 147 25.93 -13.23 -41.80
N LYS A 148 26.02 -13.55 -40.51
CA LYS A 148 26.66 -14.76 -39.92
C LYS A 148 26.54 -14.81 -38.38
N ASP A 149 26.24 -16.01 -37.89
CA ASP A 149 26.48 -16.57 -36.54
C ASP A 149 26.14 -15.71 -35.29
N ASN A 150 25.12 -16.17 -34.55
CA ASN A 150 24.56 -15.50 -33.36
C ASN A 150 25.57 -15.42 -32.18
N VAL A 151 26.11 -14.23 -31.91
CA VAL A 151 26.86 -13.95 -30.66
C VAL A 151 26.04 -13.12 -29.66
N LEU A 152 25.12 -12.24 -30.12
CA LEU A 152 24.34 -11.34 -29.25
C LEU A 152 23.52 -12.09 -28.17
N ALA A 153 23.03 -13.29 -28.47
CA ALA A 153 22.32 -14.15 -27.52
C ALA A 153 23.23 -14.61 -26.36
N ASP A 154 24.50 -14.89 -26.62
CA ASP A 154 25.47 -15.25 -25.58
C ASP A 154 25.97 -13.99 -24.85
N THR A 155 26.12 -12.85 -25.52
CA THR A 155 26.42 -11.56 -24.87
C THR A 155 25.30 -11.13 -23.92
N LEU A 156 24.02 -11.31 -24.29
CA LEU A 156 22.88 -11.06 -23.39
C LEU A 156 22.76 -12.13 -22.29
N SER A 157 23.05 -13.40 -22.57
CA SER A 157 23.16 -14.45 -21.54
C SER A 157 24.25 -14.12 -20.51
N ARG A 158 25.41 -13.61 -20.97
CA ARG A 158 26.49 -13.12 -20.11
C ARG A 158 26.15 -11.82 -19.40
N LEU A 159 25.42 -10.89 -20.00
CA LEU A 159 24.93 -9.69 -19.31
C LEU A 159 23.91 -10.06 -18.23
N VAL A 160 23.02 -11.02 -18.50
CA VAL A 160 22.12 -11.58 -17.48
C VAL A 160 22.92 -12.30 -16.38
N GLN A 161 23.97 -13.07 -16.73
CA GLN A 161 24.90 -13.61 -15.72
C GLN A 161 25.61 -12.50 -14.94
N ILE A 162 26.05 -11.40 -15.55
CA ILE A 162 26.75 -10.29 -14.90
C ILE A 162 25.80 -9.40 -14.07
N LEU A 163 24.51 -9.37 -14.40
CA LEU A 163 23.47 -8.70 -13.61
C LEU A 163 22.96 -9.57 -12.45
N ILE A 164 23.03 -10.90 -12.59
CA ILE A 164 22.82 -11.87 -11.49
C ILE A 164 24.09 -12.00 -10.61
N GLN A 165 25.27 -11.83 -11.21
CA GLN A 165 26.61 -11.84 -10.59
C GLN A 165 27.21 -10.42 -10.63
N GLN A 166 26.52 -9.43 -10.05
CA GLN A 166 27.04 -8.05 -10.07
C GLN A 166 28.37 -7.94 -9.31
N LYS A 167 29.45 -7.97 -10.10
CA LYS A 167 30.87 -7.86 -9.75
C LYS A 167 31.43 -9.08 -9.00
N LYS A 168 32.62 -9.52 -9.44
CA LYS A 168 33.54 -10.32 -8.61
C LYS A 168 33.91 -9.50 -7.37
N HIS A 169 33.23 -9.77 -6.26
CA HIS A 169 33.44 -9.07 -5.00
C HIS A 169 34.70 -9.63 -4.31
N PRO A 170 35.53 -8.82 -3.62
CA PRO A 170 36.81 -9.26 -3.03
C PRO A 170 36.73 -10.48 -2.10
N VAL A 171 35.55 -10.80 -1.57
CA VAL A 171 35.27 -12.00 -0.77
C VAL A 171 35.53 -13.30 -1.56
N GLU A 172 35.23 -13.35 -2.86
CA GLU A 172 35.48 -14.52 -3.71
C GLU A 172 36.99 -14.74 -3.93
N ALA A 173 37.74 -13.64 -4.13
CA ALA A 173 39.20 -13.67 -4.23
C ALA A 173 39.87 -14.10 -2.91
N LEU A 174 39.34 -13.65 -1.76
CA LEU A 174 39.79 -14.09 -0.43
C LEU A 174 39.49 -15.56 -0.15
N LEU A 175 38.39 -16.11 -0.70
CA LEU A 175 38.09 -17.54 -0.64
C LEU A 175 39.10 -18.34 -1.47
N ILE A 176 39.35 -17.93 -2.72
CA ILE A 176 40.30 -18.59 -3.61
C ILE A 176 41.72 -18.52 -3.03
N GLN A 177 42.18 -17.36 -2.56
CA GLN A 177 43.48 -17.24 -1.88
C GLN A 177 43.57 -18.14 -0.63
N GLY A 178 42.51 -18.22 0.18
CA GLY A 178 42.49 -19.11 1.36
C GLY A 178 42.60 -20.59 0.99
N VAL A 179 41.93 -21.03 -0.08
CA VAL A 179 42.01 -22.41 -0.58
C VAL A 179 43.36 -22.71 -1.21
N GLU A 180 43.88 -21.83 -2.07
CA GLU A 180 45.19 -21.96 -2.71
C GLU A 180 46.34 -21.92 -1.70
N GLU A 181 46.26 -21.06 -0.67
CA GLU A 181 47.25 -21.01 0.40
C GLU A 181 47.21 -22.26 1.27
N LEU A 182 46.01 -22.79 1.57
CA LEU A 182 45.88 -24.05 2.30
C LEU A 182 46.43 -25.24 1.50
N ALA A 183 46.08 -25.35 0.22
CA ALA A 183 46.55 -26.41 -0.68
C ALA A 183 48.07 -26.35 -0.95
N ARG A 184 48.70 -25.19 -0.77
CA ARG A 184 50.14 -24.99 -1.03
C ARG A 184 51.00 -24.96 0.22
N LYS A 185 50.45 -24.71 1.41
CA LYS A 185 51.20 -24.62 2.68
C LYS A 185 50.81 -25.66 3.74
N HIS A 186 49.61 -26.25 3.66
CA HIS A 186 49.12 -27.30 4.56
C HIS A 186 49.38 -27.09 6.08
N ASN A 187 49.33 -25.84 6.55
CA ASN A 187 49.54 -25.50 7.97
C ASN A 187 48.32 -24.77 8.56
N ASP A 188 48.25 -24.73 9.90
CA ASP A 188 47.04 -24.25 10.58
C ASP A 188 46.80 -22.75 10.43
N ARG A 189 47.85 -21.94 10.17
CA ARG A 189 47.69 -20.52 9.78
C ARG A 189 46.92 -20.34 8.47
N ALA A 190 47.09 -21.26 7.52
CA ALA A 190 46.30 -21.25 6.28
C ALA A 190 44.84 -21.69 6.54
N LYS A 191 44.59 -22.64 7.46
CA LYS A 191 43.23 -22.96 7.91
C LYS A 191 42.55 -21.75 8.57
N GLU A 192 43.22 -21.04 9.47
CA GLU A 192 42.69 -19.81 10.12
C GLU A 192 42.41 -18.67 9.13
N SER A 193 43.13 -18.64 8.00
CA SER A 193 42.90 -17.71 6.89
C SER A 193 41.59 -18.05 6.16
N LEU A 194 41.45 -19.32 5.73
CA LEU A 194 40.27 -19.83 5.06
C LEU A 194 39.00 -19.77 5.94
N ASP A 195 39.11 -20.10 7.23
CA ASP A 195 38.00 -20.08 8.20
C ASP A 195 37.50 -18.66 8.49
N ARG A 196 38.38 -17.64 8.43
CA ARG A 196 37.97 -16.22 8.43
C ARG A 196 37.23 -15.84 7.14
N SER A 197 37.75 -16.24 5.97
CA SER A 197 37.07 -15.99 4.68
C SER A 197 35.68 -16.64 4.65
N LEU A 198 35.55 -17.90 5.10
CA LEU A 198 34.27 -18.62 5.19
C LEU A 198 33.27 -17.93 6.12
N ARG A 199 33.69 -17.41 7.29
CA ARG A 199 32.79 -16.64 8.16
C ARG A 199 32.32 -15.33 7.55
N ALA A 200 33.15 -14.65 6.76
CA ALA A 200 32.74 -13.46 6.01
C ALA A 200 31.70 -13.79 4.92
N VAL A 201 31.92 -14.88 4.17
CA VAL A 201 30.97 -15.41 3.16
C VAL A 201 29.63 -15.75 3.80
N TYR A 202 29.63 -16.47 4.93
CA TYR A 202 28.40 -16.89 5.61
C TYR A 202 27.52 -15.72 6.05
N ARG A 203 28.13 -14.63 6.56
CA ARG A 203 27.40 -13.40 6.91
C ARG A 203 26.75 -12.77 5.68
N TRP A 204 27.50 -12.62 4.59
CA TRP A 204 27.02 -12.00 3.35
C TRP A 204 25.91 -12.81 2.65
N VAL A 205 26.01 -14.15 2.61
CA VAL A 205 24.96 -15.01 2.05
C VAL A 205 23.65 -14.87 2.82
N TYR A 206 23.72 -14.64 4.14
CA TYR A 206 22.54 -14.38 4.99
C TYR A 206 21.87 -13.04 4.66
N GLU A 207 22.67 -12.00 4.38
CA GLU A 207 22.18 -10.67 3.98
C GLU A 207 21.54 -10.70 2.57
N VAL A 208 22.13 -11.41 1.61
CA VAL A 208 21.66 -11.47 0.23
C VAL A 208 20.40 -12.34 0.05
N ASN A 209 20.25 -13.43 0.80
CA ASN A 209 19.08 -14.31 0.67
C ASN A 209 17.74 -13.63 1.05
N MET A 210 17.75 -12.52 1.78
CA MET A 210 16.52 -11.74 2.03
C MET A 210 15.94 -11.06 0.78
N ILE A 211 16.74 -10.87 -0.27
CA ILE A 211 16.38 -9.97 -1.39
C ILE A 211 15.63 -10.71 -2.51
N THR A 212 15.85 -12.02 -2.70
CA THR A 212 15.74 -12.64 -4.03
C THR A 212 14.71 -13.79 -4.15
N LEU A 213 13.65 -13.81 -3.33
CA LEU A 213 12.59 -14.85 -3.41
C LEU A 213 11.16 -14.32 -3.29
N ILE A 214 10.68 -13.59 -4.30
CA ILE A 214 9.25 -13.31 -4.51
C ILE A 214 8.90 -13.47 -6.00
N LYS A 215 8.11 -14.50 -6.33
CA LYS A 215 7.37 -14.64 -7.60
C LYS A 215 6.00 -13.94 -7.49
N GLU A 216 5.20 -14.03 -8.55
CA GLU A 216 3.95 -13.28 -8.83
C GLU A 216 4.18 -11.83 -9.32
N PRO A 217 3.40 -11.34 -10.32
CA PRO A 217 3.59 -10.02 -10.92
C PRO A 217 3.07 -8.92 -9.98
N ARG A 218 3.98 -8.33 -9.19
CA ARG A 218 3.66 -7.16 -8.35
C ARG A 218 4.00 -5.85 -9.04
N PHE A 219 3.07 -4.89 -8.99
CA PHE A 219 3.44 -3.48 -8.90
C PHE A 219 4.17 -3.23 -7.58
N LYS A 220 5.48 -3.50 -7.56
CA LYS A 220 6.32 -3.50 -6.35
C LYS A 220 6.84 -2.07 -6.11
N CYS A 221 5.98 -1.20 -5.61
CA CYS A 221 6.35 0.18 -5.25
C CYS A 221 7.21 0.17 -3.96
N GLY A 222 8.53 0.04 -4.14
CA GLY A 222 9.58 0.29 -3.14
C GLY A 222 9.60 -0.61 -1.90
N CYS A 223 8.68 -0.40 -0.97
CA CYS A 223 8.73 -0.91 0.40
C CYS A 223 7.37 -1.44 0.90
N ASP A 224 7.42 -2.44 1.78
CA ASP A 224 6.29 -2.76 2.66
C ASP A 224 5.99 -1.53 3.55
N VAL A 225 4.71 -1.21 3.75
CA VAL A 225 4.26 -0.17 4.69
C VAL A 225 3.65 -0.86 5.90
N CYS A 226 4.20 -0.60 7.08
CA CYS A 226 3.79 -1.21 8.34
C CYS A 226 3.05 -0.19 9.22
N VAL A 227 1.92 -0.59 9.79
CA VAL A 227 1.29 0.12 10.91
C VAL A 227 1.97 -0.34 12.20
N VAL A 228 2.47 0.60 13.00
CA VAL A 228 3.21 0.31 14.25
C VAL A 228 2.60 0.92 15.51
N GLY A 229 1.72 1.92 15.38
CA GLY A 229 0.94 2.44 16.50
C GLY A 229 -0.34 3.11 16.02
N VAL A 230 -1.39 3.05 16.84
CA VAL A 230 -2.70 3.64 16.56
C VAL A 230 -3.34 4.21 17.82
N ALA A 231 -4.14 5.26 17.67
CA ALA A 231 -5.03 5.75 18.71
C ALA A 231 -6.22 6.51 18.10
N ARG A 232 -7.33 6.56 18.84
CA ARG A 232 -8.44 7.48 18.59
C ARG A 232 -8.89 8.13 19.88
N THR A 233 -9.43 9.33 19.82
CA THR A 233 -10.23 9.86 20.93
C THR A 233 -11.50 9.02 21.07
N PRO A 234 -12.26 9.16 22.18
CA PRO A 234 -13.68 8.84 22.14
C PRO A 234 -14.36 9.73 21.09
N MET A 235 -15.52 9.31 20.61
CA MET A 235 -16.40 10.11 19.76
C MET A 235 -17.37 10.90 20.67
N GLY A 236 -17.28 12.22 20.63
CA GLY A 236 -18.18 13.12 21.35
C GLY A 236 -19.42 13.43 20.51
N SER A 237 -20.60 13.54 21.13
CA SER A 237 -21.81 13.98 20.42
C SER A 237 -21.74 15.46 20.07
N PHE A 238 -22.50 15.91 19.08
CA PHE A 238 -22.65 17.33 18.76
C PHE A 238 -23.09 18.16 19.99
N LEU A 239 -22.32 19.20 20.31
CA LEU A 239 -22.43 20.03 21.51
C LEU A 239 -22.34 19.22 22.84
N GLY A 240 -21.76 18.02 22.77
CA GLY A 240 -21.59 17.07 23.87
C GLY A 240 -20.19 17.08 24.47
N ALA A 241 -19.71 15.91 24.89
CA ALA A 241 -18.58 15.75 25.83
C ALA A 241 -17.25 16.40 25.38
N LEU A 242 -16.97 16.45 24.07
CA LEU A 242 -15.72 16.99 23.51
C LEU A 242 -15.85 18.39 22.91
N SER A 243 -17.04 19.00 22.95
CA SER A 243 -17.36 20.25 22.25
C SER A 243 -16.54 21.47 22.65
N SER A 244 -15.89 21.45 23.82
CA SER A 244 -14.98 22.52 24.26
C SER A 244 -13.56 22.44 23.67
N LEU A 245 -13.25 21.39 22.90
CA LEU A 245 -11.94 21.16 22.30
C LEU A 245 -11.95 21.37 20.79
N ALA A 246 -11.05 22.22 20.30
CA ALA A 246 -10.82 22.39 18.86
C ALA A 246 -10.31 21.09 18.21
N ALA A 247 -10.68 20.86 16.95
CA ALA A 247 -10.28 19.67 16.18
C ALA A 247 -8.76 19.40 16.23
N THR A 248 -7.94 20.46 16.22
CA THR A 248 -6.48 20.38 16.26
C THR A 248 -5.93 19.88 17.61
N LYS A 249 -6.61 20.14 18.74
CA LYS A 249 -6.23 19.54 20.03
C LYS A 249 -6.66 18.07 20.12
N LEU A 250 -7.83 17.70 19.59
CA LEU A 250 -8.23 16.30 19.47
C LEU A 250 -7.23 15.51 18.61
N GLY A 251 -6.83 16.07 17.46
CA GLY A 251 -5.77 15.53 16.61
C GLY A 251 -4.43 15.37 17.33
N SER A 252 -4.03 16.37 18.13
CA SER A 252 -2.81 16.31 18.94
C SER A 252 -2.79 15.09 19.87
N ILE A 253 -3.87 14.89 20.63
CA ILE A 253 -3.98 13.79 21.62
C ILE A 253 -3.94 12.42 20.92
N ALA A 254 -4.60 12.28 19.77
CA ALA A 254 -4.56 11.04 18.98
C ALA A 254 -3.15 10.76 18.44
N ILE A 255 -2.45 11.76 17.89
CA ILE A 255 -1.09 11.62 17.36
C ILE A 255 -0.08 11.27 18.46
N GLU A 256 -0.11 12.00 19.59
CA GLU A 256 0.75 11.79 20.75
C GLU A 256 0.61 10.35 21.28
N CYS A 257 -0.63 9.88 21.47
CA CYS A 257 -0.88 8.52 21.94
C CYS A 257 -0.48 7.45 20.91
N ALA A 258 -0.70 7.68 19.62
CA ALA A 258 -0.29 6.74 18.57
C ALA A 258 1.25 6.60 18.48
N LEU A 259 2.01 7.70 18.64
CA LEU A 259 3.48 7.68 18.73
C LEU A 259 3.97 6.98 20.00
N LYS A 260 3.37 7.30 21.17
CA LYS A 260 3.68 6.64 22.45
C LYS A 260 3.43 5.13 22.38
N ARG A 261 2.32 4.70 21.75
CA ARG A 261 1.98 3.27 21.52
C ARG A 261 2.89 2.59 20.50
N ALA A 262 3.45 3.34 19.53
CA ALA A 262 4.43 2.82 18.58
C ALA A 262 5.85 2.66 19.17
N GLY A 263 6.15 3.31 20.31
CA GLY A 263 7.51 3.44 20.82
C GLY A 263 8.41 4.33 19.95
N ILE A 264 7.82 5.26 19.19
CA ILE A 264 8.55 6.16 18.27
C ILE A 264 8.73 7.53 18.91
N ASP A 265 9.97 8.00 18.95
CA ASP A 265 10.31 9.39 19.30
C ASP A 265 9.72 10.36 18.24
N PRO A 266 8.99 11.42 18.62
CA PRO A 266 8.41 12.39 17.68
C PRO A 266 9.42 13.03 16.71
N SER A 267 10.71 13.08 17.04
CA SER A 267 11.77 13.60 16.16
C SER A 267 12.15 12.67 15.00
N LEU A 268 11.71 11.41 15.03
CA LEU A 268 11.88 10.48 13.91
C LEU A 268 10.81 10.64 12.82
N VAL A 269 9.70 11.34 13.10
CA VAL A 269 8.63 11.59 12.13
C VAL A 269 9.11 12.58 11.07
N GLN A 270 8.94 12.23 9.79
CA GLN A 270 9.41 13.06 8.67
C GLN A 270 8.28 13.86 8.02
N GLU A 271 7.05 13.33 8.02
CA GLU A 271 5.86 13.98 7.49
C GLU A 271 4.60 13.62 8.27
N VAL A 272 3.60 14.51 8.25
CA VAL A 272 2.25 14.30 8.81
C VAL A 272 1.19 14.61 7.76
N PHE A 273 0.39 13.61 7.38
CA PHE A 273 -0.85 13.80 6.61
C PHE A 273 -2.04 13.68 7.55
N PHE A 274 -2.89 14.71 7.65
CA PHE A 274 -4.04 14.65 8.55
C PHE A 274 -5.32 15.20 7.92
N GLY A 275 -6.37 14.37 7.94
CA GLY A 275 -7.68 14.69 7.40
C GLY A 275 -8.45 15.70 8.25
N ASN A 276 -9.02 16.73 7.64
CA ASN A 276 -9.95 17.67 8.28
C ASN A 276 -10.83 18.36 7.21
N VAL A 277 -12.14 18.45 7.45
CA VAL A 277 -13.09 19.02 6.49
C VAL A 277 -13.48 20.43 6.89
N LEU A 278 -13.97 20.61 8.13
CA LEU A 278 -14.53 21.86 8.63
C LEU A 278 -13.42 22.77 9.18
N SER A 279 -12.50 23.13 8.29
CA SER A 279 -11.25 23.84 8.59
C SER A 279 -11.42 25.34 8.87
N ALA A 280 -12.60 25.89 8.66
CA ALA A 280 -12.88 27.30 8.95
C ALA A 280 -12.77 27.61 10.45
N ASN A 281 -12.24 28.78 10.78
CA ASN A 281 -11.93 29.23 12.15
C ASN A 281 -10.89 28.37 12.93
N LEU A 282 -10.40 27.25 12.40
CA LEU A 282 -9.27 26.52 13.01
C LEU A 282 -7.92 27.25 12.87
N GLY A 283 -7.81 28.26 11.99
CA GLY A 283 -6.56 28.97 11.72
C GLY A 283 -5.69 28.31 10.66
N GLN A 284 -4.42 28.68 10.59
CA GLN A 284 -3.51 28.21 9.54
C GLN A 284 -3.10 26.74 9.74
N ALA A 285 -3.07 25.98 8.65
CA ALA A 285 -2.58 24.59 8.56
C ALA A 285 -2.98 23.66 9.74
N PRO A 286 -4.25 23.26 9.87
CA PRO A 286 -4.73 22.44 10.99
C PRO A 286 -3.86 21.20 11.31
N ALA A 287 -3.43 20.43 10.31
CA ALA A 287 -2.55 19.26 10.51
C ALA A 287 -1.21 19.61 11.19
N ARG A 288 -0.66 20.80 10.89
CA ARG A 288 0.57 21.31 11.51
C ARG A 288 0.36 21.70 12.96
N GLN A 289 -0.81 22.26 13.30
CA GLN A 289 -1.17 22.53 14.70
C GLN A 289 -1.28 21.23 15.50
N ALA A 290 -1.94 20.21 14.94
CA ALA A 290 -2.06 18.90 15.57
C ALA A 290 -0.70 18.22 15.77
N ALA A 291 0.20 18.29 14.79
CA ALA A 291 1.55 17.76 14.89
C ALA A 291 2.37 18.46 16.00
N LEU A 292 2.42 19.80 15.99
CA LEU A 292 3.15 20.58 17.01
C LEU A 292 2.55 20.37 18.41
N GLY A 293 1.22 20.29 18.53
CA GLY A 293 0.52 20.02 19.79
C GLY A 293 0.71 18.59 20.33
N ALA A 294 1.25 17.68 19.52
CA ALA A 294 1.64 16.32 19.88
C ALA A 294 3.16 16.16 20.11
N GLY A 295 3.91 17.27 20.16
CA GLY A 295 5.36 17.27 20.38
C GLY A 295 6.22 16.95 19.16
N ILE A 296 5.64 16.81 17.95
CA ILE A 296 6.41 16.62 16.71
C ILE A 296 7.22 17.90 16.41
N PRO A 297 8.53 17.83 16.11
CA PRO A 297 9.36 19.01 15.91
C PRO A 297 8.91 19.96 14.79
N ASN A 298 9.28 21.23 14.93
CA ASN A 298 8.93 22.26 13.96
C ASN A 298 9.61 22.12 12.59
N THR A 299 10.55 21.19 12.42
CA THR A 299 11.17 20.81 11.14
C THR A 299 10.28 19.91 10.26
N VAL A 300 9.29 19.23 10.83
CA VAL A 300 8.51 18.18 10.17
C VAL A 300 7.43 18.78 9.25
N VAL A 301 7.35 18.32 8.00
CA VAL A 301 6.34 18.81 7.04
C VAL A 301 4.95 18.25 7.37
N CYS A 302 3.90 19.05 7.16
CA CYS A 302 2.54 18.72 7.59
C CYS A 302 1.49 19.19 6.57
N THR A 303 0.65 18.27 6.10
CA THR A 303 -0.34 18.52 5.05
C THR A 303 -1.75 18.21 5.57
N THR A 304 -2.64 19.21 5.53
CA THR A 304 -4.06 19.01 5.85
C THR A 304 -4.79 18.50 4.61
N ILE A 305 -5.54 17.40 4.73
CA ILE A 305 -6.24 16.73 3.63
C ILE A 305 -7.75 16.93 3.77
N ASN A 306 -8.42 17.35 2.70
CA ASN A 306 -9.88 17.33 2.60
C ASN A 306 -10.32 16.47 1.40
N LYS A 307 -11.02 15.38 1.70
CA LYS A 307 -11.82 14.54 0.80
C LYS A 307 -13.14 14.18 1.50
N VAL A 308 -13.74 15.18 2.14
CA VAL A 308 -14.93 15.06 3.02
C VAL A 308 -14.75 13.88 4.02
N CYS A 309 -15.73 12.98 4.15
CA CYS A 309 -15.71 11.81 5.02
C CYS A 309 -14.49 10.88 4.82
N ALA A 310 -13.89 10.85 3.62
CA ALA A 310 -12.76 10.00 3.29
C ALA A 310 -11.39 10.63 3.62
N SER A 311 -11.34 11.86 4.16
CA SER A 311 -10.09 12.61 4.39
C SER A 311 -9.05 11.83 5.19
N GLY A 312 -9.45 11.23 6.32
CA GLY A 312 -8.54 10.45 7.17
C GLY A 312 -8.00 9.18 6.52
N MET A 313 -8.79 8.52 5.66
CA MET A 313 -8.30 7.37 4.89
C MET A 313 -7.34 7.83 3.79
N LYS A 314 -7.68 8.93 3.08
CA LYS A 314 -6.83 9.46 2.01
C LYS A 314 -5.49 9.98 2.55
N ALA A 315 -5.45 10.49 3.77
CA ALA A 315 -4.21 10.80 4.49
C ALA A 315 -3.34 9.55 4.69
N THR A 316 -3.91 8.43 5.15
CA THR A 316 -3.21 7.13 5.26
C THR A 316 -2.70 6.62 3.91
N MET A 317 -3.48 6.80 2.84
CA MET A 317 -3.05 6.44 1.48
C MET A 317 -1.86 7.28 1.00
N LEU A 318 -1.87 8.60 1.25
CA LEU A 318 -0.77 9.51 0.87
C LEU A 318 0.51 9.22 1.68
N ALA A 319 0.37 8.94 2.97
CA ALA A 319 1.47 8.51 3.82
C ALA A 319 2.09 7.19 3.35
N ALA A 320 1.25 6.20 3.02
CA ALA A 320 1.70 4.93 2.43
C ALA A 320 2.40 5.14 1.07
N GLN A 321 1.86 6.01 0.21
CA GLN A 321 2.47 6.37 -1.08
C GLN A 321 3.86 7.02 -0.90
N SER A 322 4.00 7.95 0.04
CA SER A 322 5.28 8.60 0.36
C SER A 322 6.36 7.60 0.81
N ILE A 323 5.97 6.63 1.64
CA ILE A 323 6.87 5.53 2.07
C ILE A 323 7.19 4.58 0.92
N GLN A 324 6.21 4.20 0.10
CA GLN A 324 6.40 3.30 -1.06
C GLN A 324 7.26 3.93 -2.17
N LEU A 325 7.27 5.25 -2.29
CA LEU A 325 8.16 6.00 -3.19
C LEU A 325 9.57 6.21 -2.61
N GLY A 326 9.83 5.80 -1.37
CA GLY A 326 11.12 6.00 -0.69
C GLY A 326 11.41 7.46 -0.31
N ILE A 327 10.38 8.29 -0.18
CA ILE A 327 10.50 9.71 0.21
C ILE A 327 10.68 9.83 1.73
N ASN A 328 9.92 9.04 2.49
CA ASN A 328 9.94 9.00 3.95
C ASN A 328 10.03 7.56 4.48
N ASP A 329 10.59 7.38 5.66
CA ASP A 329 10.66 6.10 6.41
C ASP A 329 9.68 6.06 7.59
N VAL A 330 9.28 7.22 8.14
CA VAL A 330 8.32 7.36 9.26
C VAL A 330 7.34 8.51 8.99
N VAL A 331 6.04 8.21 8.92
CA VAL A 331 4.98 9.18 8.59
C VAL A 331 3.78 8.99 9.51
N VAL A 332 3.24 10.08 10.05
CA VAL A 332 1.97 10.04 10.80
C VAL A 332 0.81 10.30 9.84
N ALA A 333 -0.21 9.45 9.91
CA ALA A 333 -1.45 9.55 9.15
C ALA A 333 -2.66 9.65 10.10
N GLY A 334 -3.79 10.12 9.61
CA GLY A 334 -5.05 10.09 10.34
C GLY A 334 -5.99 11.22 9.98
N GLY A 335 -6.87 11.60 10.90
CA GLY A 335 -7.74 12.76 10.74
C GLY A 335 -8.45 13.19 12.03
N MET A 336 -9.05 14.37 11.98
CA MET A 336 -9.75 15.04 13.07
C MET A 336 -10.92 15.85 12.54
N GLU A 337 -11.98 15.93 13.34
CA GLU A 337 -13.07 16.90 13.14
C GLU A 337 -13.56 17.41 14.49
N SER A 338 -14.00 18.66 14.53
CA SER A 338 -14.94 19.11 15.56
C SER A 338 -16.11 19.81 14.90
N MET A 339 -17.19 19.07 14.69
CA MET A 339 -18.40 19.60 14.09
C MET A 339 -19.14 20.54 15.05
N SER A 340 -18.95 20.38 16.37
CA SER A 340 -19.46 21.30 17.41
C SER A 340 -18.88 22.71 17.30
N ASN A 341 -17.63 22.84 16.83
CA ASN A 341 -16.93 24.12 16.69
C ASN A 341 -17.00 24.72 15.26
N ALA A 342 -17.79 24.11 14.36
CA ALA A 342 -17.96 24.62 13.00
C ALA A 342 -18.71 25.97 13.02
N PRO A 343 -18.11 27.07 12.51
CA PRO A 343 -18.69 28.40 12.59
C PRO A 343 -19.85 28.62 11.59
N LYS A 344 -20.58 29.72 11.78
CA LYS A 344 -21.46 30.30 10.76
C LYS A 344 -20.67 31.29 9.90
N TYR A 345 -21.06 31.48 8.63
CA TYR A 345 -20.42 32.42 7.69
C TYR A 345 -21.35 33.58 7.31
N VAL A 346 -20.75 34.75 7.07
CA VAL A 346 -21.40 35.91 6.41
C VAL A 346 -20.63 36.19 5.12
N ALA A 347 -20.99 35.50 4.04
CA ALA A 347 -20.16 35.41 2.83
C ALA A 347 -19.82 36.77 2.20
N GLU A 348 -20.79 37.67 2.15
CA GLU A 348 -20.67 38.97 1.47
C GLU A 348 -20.10 40.09 2.36
N ALA A 349 -19.78 39.82 3.63
CA ALA A 349 -19.34 40.83 4.60
C ALA A 349 -18.10 41.65 4.17
N ARG A 350 -17.23 41.11 3.30
CA ARG A 350 -16.09 41.87 2.74
C ARG A 350 -16.49 42.91 1.70
N LYS A 351 -17.61 42.71 0.99
CA LYS A 351 -18.15 43.66 -0.01
C LYS A 351 -19.11 44.66 0.64
N GLY A 352 -19.71 44.27 1.77
CA GLY A 352 -20.73 45.02 2.50
C GLY A 352 -22.12 44.82 1.88
N SER A 353 -23.10 44.56 2.74
CA SER A 353 -24.50 44.47 2.32
C SER A 353 -25.08 45.88 2.19
N ARG A 354 -25.56 46.25 0.99
CA ARG A 354 -26.03 47.62 0.70
C ARG A 354 -27.51 47.83 1.02
N PHE A 355 -28.33 46.82 0.77
CA PHE A 355 -29.79 46.83 0.97
C PHE A 355 -30.33 45.40 0.85
N GLY A 356 -31.26 45.02 1.72
CA GLY A 356 -31.83 43.65 1.78
C GLY A 356 -31.51 42.92 3.08
N HIS A 357 -31.71 41.60 3.09
CA HIS A 357 -31.37 40.73 4.22
C HIS A 357 -30.09 39.94 3.94
N ASP A 358 -29.20 39.86 4.93
CA ASP A 358 -28.03 38.97 4.89
C ASP A 358 -28.36 37.55 5.37
N THR A 359 -27.63 36.57 4.86
CA THR A 359 -27.76 35.15 5.23
C THR A 359 -26.60 34.71 6.12
N LEU A 360 -26.92 34.20 7.31
CA LEU A 360 -25.97 33.44 8.14
C LEU A 360 -25.91 32.00 7.64
N VAL A 361 -24.87 31.66 6.88
CA VAL A 361 -24.68 30.30 6.33
C VAL A 361 -24.12 29.39 7.42
N ASP A 362 -24.63 28.16 7.52
CA ASP A 362 -24.05 27.13 8.39
C ASP A 362 -22.84 26.47 7.71
N GLY A 363 -21.64 26.56 8.31
CA GLY A 363 -20.42 26.02 7.73
C GLY A 363 -20.34 24.48 7.72
N MET A 364 -20.91 23.82 8.73
CA MET A 364 -20.99 22.36 8.80
C MET A 364 -21.90 21.81 7.70
N LEU A 365 -23.05 22.43 7.46
CA LEU A 365 -23.88 22.12 6.30
C LEU A 365 -23.14 22.44 5.01
N LYS A 366 -22.66 23.68 4.86
CA LYS A 366 -22.13 24.21 3.60
C LYS A 366 -20.91 23.47 3.05
N ASP A 367 -19.97 23.10 3.92
CA ASP A 367 -18.69 22.50 3.51
C ASP A 367 -18.58 21.01 3.84
N GLY A 368 -19.51 20.46 4.64
CA GLY A 368 -19.49 19.07 5.08
C GLY A 368 -20.68 18.20 4.65
N LEU A 369 -21.90 18.75 4.60
CA LEU A 369 -23.15 17.96 4.53
C LEU A 369 -24.11 18.35 3.39
N TRP A 370 -23.69 19.17 2.43
CA TRP A 370 -24.51 19.65 1.31
C TRP A 370 -23.97 19.20 -0.04
N ASP A 371 -24.82 18.68 -0.92
CA ASP A 371 -24.45 18.42 -2.31
C ASP A 371 -24.55 19.71 -3.12
N VAL A 372 -23.41 20.13 -3.68
CA VAL A 372 -23.31 21.42 -4.39
C VAL A 372 -23.87 21.41 -5.81
N TYR A 373 -24.20 20.23 -6.35
CA TYR A 373 -24.68 20.07 -7.72
C TYR A 373 -26.21 19.99 -7.78
N ASN A 374 -26.81 19.18 -6.90
CA ASN A 374 -28.25 18.96 -6.79
C ASN A 374 -28.91 19.88 -5.72
N ASN A 375 -28.11 20.58 -4.92
CA ASN A 375 -28.52 21.56 -3.91
C ASN A 375 -29.46 21.02 -2.81
N TYR A 376 -29.04 19.94 -2.15
CA TYR A 376 -29.72 19.38 -0.97
C TYR A 376 -28.72 18.80 0.05
N ALA A 377 -29.20 18.42 1.24
CA ALA A 377 -28.39 17.75 2.25
C ALA A 377 -28.06 16.29 1.86
N MET A 378 -26.93 15.75 2.36
CA MET A 378 -26.47 14.37 2.11
C MET A 378 -27.53 13.28 2.42
N GLY A 379 -28.47 13.56 3.32
CA GLY A 379 -29.58 12.65 3.63
C GLY A 379 -30.54 12.42 2.46
N MET A 380 -30.66 13.36 1.51
CA MET A 380 -31.43 13.13 0.28
C MET A 380 -30.74 12.11 -0.64
N CYS A 381 -29.39 12.08 -0.68
CA CYS A 381 -28.65 11.01 -1.36
C CYS A 381 -28.90 9.63 -0.70
N ALA A 382 -29.01 9.60 0.63
CA ALA A 382 -29.33 8.38 1.38
C ALA A 382 -30.77 7.90 1.09
N GLU A 383 -31.73 8.82 1.00
CA GLU A 383 -33.10 8.52 0.58
C GLU A 383 -33.19 8.05 -0.89
N LEU A 384 -32.41 8.63 -1.81
CA LEU A 384 -32.28 8.14 -3.20
C LEU A 384 -31.64 6.74 -3.24
N CYS A 385 -30.68 6.48 -2.36
CA CYS A 385 -30.07 5.15 -2.21
C CYS A 385 -31.06 4.11 -1.68
N ALA A 386 -31.99 4.51 -0.81
CA ALA A 386 -33.08 3.65 -0.34
C ALA A 386 -34.03 3.29 -1.48
N ASP A 387 -34.45 4.29 -2.27
CA ASP A 387 -35.31 4.12 -3.45
C ASP A 387 -34.64 3.18 -4.49
N HIS A 388 -33.40 3.49 -4.88
CA HIS A 388 -32.69 2.77 -5.96
C HIS A 388 -32.36 1.31 -5.61
N HIS A 389 -32.11 1.00 -4.34
CA HIS A 389 -31.76 -0.35 -3.91
C HIS A 389 -32.92 -1.11 -3.26
N LEU A 390 -34.11 -0.51 -3.20
CA LEU A 390 -35.31 -1.05 -2.55
C LEU A 390 -35.00 -1.49 -1.12
N ILE A 391 -34.51 -0.56 -0.30
CA ILE A 391 -34.17 -0.77 1.12
C ILE A 391 -35.18 -0.01 1.97
N THR A 392 -35.98 -0.75 2.72
CA THR A 392 -37.10 -0.25 3.53
C THR A 392 -36.64 0.60 4.72
N ARG A 393 -37.60 1.29 5.36
CA ARG A 393 -37.39 1.96 6.65
C ARG A 393 -37.05 0.95 7.75
N GLU A 394 -37.71 -0.20 7.72
CA GLU A 394 -37.61 -1.29 8.67
C GLU A 394 -36.20 -1.91 8.64
N GLU A 395 -35.66 -2.22 7.45
CA GLU A 395 -34.28 -2.71 7.29
C GLU A 395 -33.24 -1.71 7.82
N GLN A 396 -33.44 -0.40 7.58
CA GLN A 396 -32.52 0.64 8.06
C GLN A 396 -32.54 0.79 9.58
N ASP A 397 -33.70 0.66 10.21
CA ASP A 397 -33.85 0.68 11.66
C ASP A 397 -33.32 -0.61 12.30
N ASP A 398 -33.57 -1.77 11.71
CA ASP A 398 -33.03 -3.07 12.17
C ASP A 398 -31.50 -3.06 12.12
N TYR A 399 -30.91 -2.53 11.04
CA TYR A 399 -29.47 -2.34 10.93
C TYR A 399 -28.92 -1.35 11.97
N ALA A 400 -29.62 -0.22 12.21
CA ALA A 400 -29.22 0.76 13.19
C ALA A 400 -29.23 0.20 14.62
N ILE A 401 -30.25 -0.60 14.95
CA ILE A 401 -30.36 -1.32 16.22
C ILE A 401 -29.18 -2.30 16.34
N GLN A 402 -28.92 -3.11 15.32
CA GLN A 402 -27.82 -4.08 15.31
C GLN A 402 -26.43 -3.41 15.43
N SER A 403 -26.20 -2.25 14.79
CA SER A 403 -24.94 -1.50 14.95
C SER A 403 -24.77 -0.98 16.39
N ASN A 404 -25.85 -0.52 17.03
CA ASN A 404 -25.82 -0.07 18.42
C ASN A 404 -25.62 -1.22 19.40
N GLU A 405 -26.29 -2.35 19.23
CA GLU A 405 -26.09 -3.56 20.04
C GLU A 405 -24.65 -4.08 19.97
N ARG A 406 -24.05 -4.08 18.76
CA ARG A 406 -22.63 -4.44 18.57
C ARG A 406 -21.67 -3.44 19.22
N GLY A 407 -21.96 -2.15 19.13
CA GLY A 407 -21.18 -1.09 19.79
C GLY A 407 -21.24 -1.17 21.31
N ILE A 408 -22.43 -1.39 21.87
CA ILE A 408 -22.63 -1.61 23.31
C ILE A 408 -21.91 -2.88 23.76
N THR A 409 -22.00 -3.97 22.99
CA THR A 409 -21.27 -5.22 23.27
C THR A 409 -19.76 -4.98 23.29
N ALA A 410 -19.22 -4.26 22.30
CA ALA A 410 -17.80 -3.90 22.20
C ALA A 410 -17.34 -2.98 23.35
N LYS A 411 -18.16 -1.99 23.76
CA LYS A 411 -17.89 -1.16 24.95
C LYS A 411 -17.83 -2.02 26.21
N THR A 412 -18.82 -2.90 26.41
CA THR A 412 -18.96 -3.73 27.61
C THR A 412 -17.89 -4.83 27.70
N SER A 413 -17.41 -5.36 26.58
CA SER A 413 -16.30 -6.33 26.56
C SER A 413 -14.90 -5.69 26.59
N GLY A 414 -14.81 -4.37 26.78
CA GLY A 414 -13.53 -3.63 26.76
C GLY A 414 -12.86 -3.57 25.38
N ALA A 415 -13.55 -3.92 24.29
CA ALA A 415 -12.96 -4.06 22.96
C ALA A 415 -12.33 -2.76 22.43
N PHE A 416 -12.80 -1.59 22.88
CA PHE A 416 -12.25 -0.29 22.47
C PHE A 416 -11.08 0.21 23.34
N ALA A 417 -10.75 -0.45 24.47
CA ALA A 417 -9.75 0.04 25.42
C ALA A 417 -8.32 0.15 24.82
N TRP A 418 -8.01 -0.65 23.81
CA TRP A 418 -6.72 -0.62 23.12
C TRP A 418 -6.59 0.53 22.09
N GLU A 419 -7.72 1.06 21.60
CA GLU A 419 -7.75 2.09 20.56
C GLU A 419 -8.06 3.47 21.12
N ILE A 420 -9.00 3.59 22.07
CA ILE A 420 -9.33 4.86 22.72
C ILE A 420 -8.13 5.37 23.53
N VAL A 421 -7.86 6.67 23.44
CA VAL A 421 -7.08 7.43 24.42
C VAL A 421 -8.04 8.33 25.21
N PRO A 422 -8.06 8.28 26.56
CA PRO A 422 -8.89 9.17 27.36
C PRO A 422 -8.54 10.65 27.13
N VAL A 423 -9.55 11.51 27.08
CA VAL A 423 -9.41 12.94 26.82
C VAL A 423 -9.79 13.73 28.07
N GLU A 424 -8.86 14.52 28.60
CA GLU A 424 -9.12 15.45 29.69
C GLU A 424 -9.83 16.72 29.19
N VAL A 425 -10.97 17.05 29.80
CA VAL A 425 -11.80 18.21 29.46
C VAL A 425 -11.96 19.12 30.69
N SER A 426 -11.79 20.43 30.53
CA SER A 426 -11.97 21.37 31.64
C SER A 426 -13.46 21.58 31.94
N ALA A 427 -13.87 21.36 33.20
CA ALA A 427 -15.23 21.69 33.66
C ALA A 427 -15.43 23.19 33.98
N GLY A 428 -14.44 24.04 33.67
CA GLY A 428 -14.43 25.47 33.97
C GLY A 428 -13.71 25.82 35.28
N ARG A 429 -13.55 27.13 35.52
CA ARG A 429 -12.73 27.68 36.61
C ARG A 429 -13.19 27.16 37.99
N GLY A 430 -12.28 26.51 38.72
CA GLY A 430 -12.50 26.05 40.09
C GLY A 430 -13.19 24.69 40.21
N LYS A 431 -13.45 23.97 39.11
CA LYS A 431 -13.89 22.58 39.10
C LYS A 431 -12.75 21.65 38.66
N PRO A 432 -12.71 20.39 39.13
CA PRO A 432 -11.80 19.39 38.55
C PRO A 432 -12.14 19.16 37.08
N SER A 433 -11.15 18.74 36.30
CA SER A 433 -11.34 18.26 34.94
C SER A 433 -12.16 16.96 34.92
N VAL A 434 -12.79 16.68 33.77
CA VAL A 434 -13.52 15.45 33.51
C VAL A 434 -12.73 14.65 32.48
N ILE A 435 -12.50 13.37 32.77
CA ILE A 435 -11.91 12.43 31.80
C ILE A 435 -13.05 11.84 30.98
N ILE A 436 -12.97 12.00 29.65
CA ILE A 436 -13.87 11.36 28.68
C ILE A 436 -13.12 10.16 28.09
N ASP A 437 -13.60 8.95 28.36
CA ASP A 437 -12.94 7.68 28.00
C ASP A 437 -13.84 6.72 27.19
N LYS A 438 -15.07 7.14 26.86
CA LYS A 438 -16.11 6.33 26.21
C LYS A 438 -16.82 7.12 25.11
N ASP A 439 -17.23 6.43 24.05
CA ASP A 439 -18.02 7.01 22.95
C ASP A 439 -19.43 7.37 23.44
N GLU A 440 -19.82 8.64 23.32
CA GLU A 440 -20.95 9.21 24.08
C GLU A 440 -22.33 8.68 23.64
N SER A 441 -22.48 8.35 22.35
CA SER A 441 -23.73 7.87 21.76
C SER A 441 -24.18 6.51 22.31
N LEU A 442 -23.22 5.63 22.64
CA LEU A 442 -23.45 4.27 23.16
C LEU A 442 -24.03 4.23 24.59
N GLU A 443 -24.29 5.38 25.21
CA GLU A 443 -24.85 5.49 26.57
C GLU A 443 -26.36 5.76 26.56
N LYS A 444 -26.92 6.21 25.42
CA LYS A 444 -28.27 6.82 25.34
C LYS A 444 -29.18 6.11 24.33
N PHE A 445 -28.83 4.89 23.94
CA PHE A 445 -29.54 4.09 22.92
C PHE A 445 -30.88 3.53 23.44
N ASP A 446 -31.93 3.66 22.62
CA ASP A 446 -33.27 3.11 22.87
C ASP A 446 -33.87 2.62 21.53
N PRO A 447 -34.00 1.30 21.29
CA PRO A 447 -34.51 0.76 20.03
C PRO A 447 -36.01 1.02 19.85
N ALA A 448 -36.78 1.14 20.93
CA ALA A 448 -38.22 1.39 20.90
C ALA A 448 -38.54 2.87 20.62
N LYS A 449 -37.62 3.78 20.93
CA LYS A 449 -37.64 5.19 20.51
C LYS A 449 -37.15 5.36 19.08
N LEU A 450 -36.11 4.64 18.66
CA LEU A 450 -35.55 4.67 17.31
C LEU A 450 -36.64 4.45 16.25
N ARG A 451 -37.41 3.36 16.37
CA ARG A 451 -38.51 3.05 15.43
C ARG A 451 -39.60 4.13 15.37
N LYS A 452 -39.78 4.93 16.43
CA LYS A 452 -40.79 6.00 16.51
C LYS A 452 -40.31 7.33 15.93
N LEU A 453 -39.06 7.42 15.46
CA LEU A 453 -38.55 8.64 14.82
C LEU A 453 -39.24 8.90 13.48
N ARG A 454 -39.52 10.18 13.22
CA ARG A 454 -39.99 10.66 11.93
C ARG A 454 -38.82 10.72 10.93
N PRO A 455 -39.09 10.61 9.62
CA PRO A 455 -38.08 10.91 8.59
C PRO A 455 -37.49 12.30 8.74
N SER A 456 -36.23 12.47 8.34
CA SER A 456 -35.45 13.70 8.55
C SER A 456 -35.18 14.50 7.28
N PHE A 457 -35.53 13.97 6.09
CA PHE A 457 -35.13 14.56 4.80
C PHE A 457 -36.26 14.62 3.76
N LYS A 458 -37.06 13.55 3.59
CA LYS A 458 -38.31 13.56 2.81
C LYS A 458 -39.52 13.77 3.73
N ASP A 459 -40.39 14.74 3.43
CA ASP A 459 -41.62 15.00 4.21
C ASP A 459 -42.62 13.81 4.19
N ASN A 460 -42.73 13.14 3.04
CA ASN A 460 -43.60 11.99 2.83
C ASN A 460 -42.79 10.83 2.23
N GLY A 461 -43.05 9.59 2.69
CA GLY A 461 -42.36 8.39 2.19
C GLY A 461 -40.87 8.31 2.52
N GLY A 462 -40.36 9.15 3.42
CA GLY A 462 -38.97 9.10 3.86
C GLY A 462 -38.65 7.88 4.72
N THR A 463 -37.43 7.38 4.56
CA THR A 463 -36.90 6.21 5.27
C THR A 463 -35.76 6.56 6.22
N VAL A 464 -35.07 7.68 5.98
CA VAL A 464 -33.88 8.08 6.73
C VAL A 464 -34.29 8.96 7.92
N THR A 465 -33.84 8.59 9.12
CA THR A 465 -34.14 9.26 10.39
C THR A 465 -32.87 9.60 11.15
N ALA A 466 -32.98 10.48 12.15
CA ALA A 466 -31.89 10.77 13.09
C ALA A 466 -31.43 9.58 13.96
N GLY A 467 -32.07 8.41 13.87
CA GLY A 467 -31.66 7.18 14.55
C GLY A 467 -31.08 6.09 13.64
N ASN A 468 -31.27 6.20 12.32
CA ASN A 468 -30.63 5.33 11.32
C ASN A 468 -29.63 6.10 10.41
N ALA A 469 -29.47 7.40 10.64
CA ALA A 469 -28.33 8.21 10.20
C ALA A 469 -27.20 8.17 11.25
N SER A 470 -25.96 8.42 10.81
CA SER A 470 -24.89 8.73 11.77
C SER A 470 -25.09 10.08 12.44
N SER A 471 -24.63 10.21 13.69
CA SER A 471 -24.68 11.48 14.42
C SER A 471 -23.55 12.42 14.00
N ILE A 472 -23.85 13.72 14.07
CA ILE A 472 -22.85 14.79 14.05
C ILE A 472 -21.96 14.63 15.29
N SER A 473 -20.64 14.71 15.14
CA SER A 473 -19.71 14.33 16.21
C SER A 473 -18.37 15.06 16.17
N ASP A 474 -17.68 15.06 17.32
CA ASP A 474 -16.30 15.51 17.48
C ASP A 474 -15.37 14.30 17.71
N GLY A 475 -14.17 14.32 17.15
CA GLY A 475 -13.17 13.28 17.44
C GLY A 475 -11.98 13.26 16.47
N ALA A 476 -10.95 12.51 16.84
CA ALA A 476 -9.75 12.30 16.02
C ALA A 476 -9.23 10.85 16.10
N ALA A 477 -8.53 10.41 15.06
CA ALA A 477 -7.87 9.11 14.97
C ALA A 477 -6.55 9.23 14.21
N ALA A 478 -5.51 8.54 14.68
CA ALA A 478 -4.15 8.57 14.14
C ALA A 478 -3.56 7.17 14.00
N LEU A 479 -2.72 7.00 12.97
CA LEU A 479 -1.94 5.82 12.67
C LEU A 479 -0.49 6.24 12.42
N VAL A 480 0.48 5.54 13.00
CA VAL A 480 1.90 5.72 12.70
C VAL A 480 2.32 4.67 11.68
N LEU A 481 2.71 5.14 10.49
CA LEU A 481 3.18 4.31 9.39
C LEU A 481 4.70 4.37 9.30
N VAL A 482 5.33 3.23 9.05
CA VAL A 482 6.78 3.14 8.80
C VAL A 482 7.10 2.23 7.63
N SER A 483 8.25 2.42 7.01
CA SER A 483 8.77 1.46 6.04
C SER A 483 9.10 0.13 6.74
N GLY A 484 8.91 -1.00 6.04
CA GLY A 484 9.25 -2.32 6.55
C GLY A 484 10.74 -2.46 6.90
N LYS A 485 11.62 -1.69 6.26
CA LYS A 485 13.03 -1.57 6.63
C LYS A 485 13.17 -0.84 7.97
N LYS A 486 12.55 0.33 8.14
CA LYS A 486 12.64 1.14 9.36
C LYS A 486 12.04 0.43 10.57
N ALA A 487 10.96 -0.33 10.37
CA ALA A 487 10.38 -1.20 11.39
C ALA A 487 11.39 -2.23 11.93
N LEU A 488 12.19 -2.85 11.05
CA LEU A 488 13.23 -3.80 11.45
C LEU A 488 14.44 -3.09 12.08
N GLU A 489 14.86 -1.96 11.53
CA GLU A 489 15.98 -1.13 12.02
C GLU A 489 15.74 -0.63 13.46
N LEU A 490 14.52 -0.23 13.77
CA LEU A 490 14.10 0.28 15.08
C LEU A 490 13.48 -0.80 16.00
N GLY A 491 13.41 -2.07 15.56
CA GLY A 491 12.87 -3.18 16.35
C GLY A 491 11.36 -3.11 16.67
N LEU A 492 10.57 -2.41 15.86
CA LEU A 492 9.19 -2.04 16.17
C LEU A 492 8.20 -3.19 16.06
N GLN A 493 7.17 -3.17 16.93
CA GLN A 493 6.05 -4.09 16.86
C GLN A 493 5.10 -3.74 15.71
N VAL A 494 5.28 -4.39 14.56
CA VAL A 494 4.35 -4.27 13.43
C VAL A 494 2.99 -4.88 13.79
N ILE A 495 1.97 -4.03 13.86
CA ILE A 495 0.57 -4.41 14.07
C ILE A 495 0.03 -5.06 12.79
N ALA A 496 0.22 -4.39 11.65
CA ALA A 496 -0.33 -4.80 10.36
C ALA A 496 0.48 -4.21 9.18
N ARG A 497 0.14 -4.59 7.94
CA ARG A 497 0.77 -4.11 6.70
C ARG A 497 -0.25 -3.81 5.62
N ILE A 498 -0.28 -2.55 5.17
CA ILE A 498 -1.15 -2.07 4.09
C ILE A 498 -0.73 -2.74 2.77
N ARG A 499 -1.56 -3.62 2.20
CA ARG A 499 -1.23 -4.28 0.91
C ARG A 499 -1.71 -3.51 -0.30
N GLY A 500 -2.84 -2.82 -0.18
CA GLY A 500 -3.50 -2.16 -1.30
C GLY A 500 -4.53 -1.14 -0.85
N TYR A 501 -4.76 -0.14 -1.70
CA TYR A 501 -5.71 0.92 -1.47
C TYR A 501 -6.24 1.42 -2.82
N ALA A 502 -7.41 2.06 -2.80
CA ALA A 502 -8.02 2.61 -4.00
C ALA A 502 -8.94 3.79 -3.71
N ASP A 503 -8.92 4.78 -4.60
CA ASP A 503 -10.00 5.74 -4.75
C ASP A 503 -10.92 5.31 -5.90
N ALA A 504 -12.22 5.55 -5.75
CA ALA A 504 -13.21 5.45 -6.80
C ALA A 504 -14.19 6.64 -6.73
N ALA A 505 -14.92 6.89 -7.82
CA ALA A 505 -15.99 7.88 -7.86
C ALA A 505 -17.00 7.55 -8.97
N HIS A 506 -18.22 8.07 -8.81
CA HIS A 506 -19.27 8.14 -9.81
C HIS A 506 -20.14 9.37 -9.55
N ALA A 507 -21.43 9.37 -9.89
CA ALA A 507 -22.29 10.55 -9.80
C ALA A 507 -22.41 11.10 -8.35
N PRO A 508 -22.46 12.44 -8.15
CA PRO A 508 -22.42 13.05 -6.82
C PRO A 508 -23.47 12.53 -5.84
N GLU A 509 -24.71 12.41 -6.30
CA GLU A 509 -25.86 11.94 -5.55
C GLU A 509 -25.84 10.43 -5.25
N LEU A 510 -25.03 9.64 -5.97
CA LEU A 510 -24.91 8.19 -5.78
C LEU A 510 -23.75 7.80 -4.84
N PHE A 511 -23.05 8.77 -4.24
CA PHE A 511 -21.84 8.56 -3.43
C PHE A 511 -21.95 7.46 -2.36
N THR A 512 -23.17 7.25 -1.87
CA THR A 512 -23.55 6.15 -0.96
C THR A 512 -23.07 4.78 -1.41
N THR A 513 -22.96 4.54 -2.72
CA THR A 513 -22.54 3.25 -3.32
C THR A 513 -21.17 3.27 -3.98
N ALA A 514 -20.44 4.39 -3.91
CA ALA A 514 -19.05 4.46 -4.34
C ALA A 514 -18.10 3.46 -3.61
N PRO A 515 -18.33 3.03 -2.34
CA PRO A 515 -17.53 1.98 -1.72
C PRO A 515 -17.60 0.64 -2.47
N ALA A 516 -18.71 0.30 -3.12
CA ALA A 516 -18.83 -0.89 -3.97
C ALA A 516 -17.90 -0.86 -5.20
N LEU A 517 -17.40 0.32 -5.58
CA LEU A 517 -16.35 0.48 -6.60
C LEU A 517 -14.94 0.54 -5.99
N ALA A 518 -14.78 1.17 -4.82
CA ALA A 518 -13.48 1.32 -4.17
C ALA A 518 -12.98 0.01 -3.54
N ILE A 519 -13.85 -0.75 -2.85
CA ILE A 519 -13.49 -1.96 -2.10
C ILE A 519 -12.92 -3.06 -3.02
N PRO A 520 -13.59 -3.48 -4.12
CA PRO A 520 -13.01 -4.47 -5.05
C PRO A 520 -11.70 -4.00 -5.68
N LYS A 521 -11.58 -2.69 -5.96
CA LYS A 521 -10.36 -2.09 -6.52
C LYS A 521 -9.20 -2.09 -5.53
N ALA A 522 -9.45 -1.86 -4.24
CA ALA A 522 -8.42 -1.97 -3.19
C ALA A 522 -7.97 -3.42 -2.97
N ILE A 523 -8.92 -4.37 -2.96
CA ILE A 523 -8.65 -5.82 -2.87
C ILE A 523 -7.83 -6.30 -4.08
N SER A 524 -8.20 -5.88 -5.29
CA SER A 524 -7.45 -6.19 -6.52
C SER A 524 -6.03 -5.57 -6.50
N ASN A 525 -5.90 -4.30 -6.08
CA ASN A 525 -4.61 -3.64 -5.91
C ASN A 525 -3.71 -4.32 -4.85
N ALA A 526 -4.30 -4.95 -3.83
CA ALA A 526 -3.57 -5.74 -2.84
C ALA A 526 -3.04 -7.08 -3.38
N GLY A 527 -3.54 -7.54 -4.53
CA GLY A 527 -3.29 -8.88 -5.07
C GLY A 527 -3.98 -9.96 -4.24
N LEU A 528 -5.28 -9.78 -3.98
CA LEU A 528 -6.13 -10.66 -3.18
C LEU A 528 -7.49 -10.88 -3.86
N GLU A 529 -8.16 -11.96 -3.45
CA GLU A 529 -9.56 -12.26 -3.78
C GLU A 529 -10.49 -11.83 -2.63
N ALA A 530 -11.71 -11.38 -2.94
CA ALA A 530 -12.67 -10.91 -1.93
C ALA A 530 -13.07 -11.99 -0.89
N SER A 531 -12.96 -13.26 -1.26
CA SER A 531 -13.15 -14.42 -0.38
C SER A 531 -12.08 -14.57 0.71
N GLN A 532 -10.93 -13.90 0.58
CA GLN A 532 -9.84 -13.92 1.55
C GLN A 532 -9.99 -12.89 2.67
N VAL A 533 -10.94 -11.96 2.57
CA VAL A 533 -11.15 -10.92 3.59
C VAL A 533 -11.92 -11.50 4.77
N ASP A 534 -11.36 -11.37 5.97
CA ASP A 534 -11.97 -11.84 7.21
C ASP A 534 -13.05 -10.88 7.70
N TYR A 535 -12.75 -9.57 7.71
CA TYR A 535 -13.63 -8.52 8.23
C TYR A 535 -13.60 -7.24 7.39
N TYR A 536 -14.70 -6.49 7.42
CA TYR A 536 -14.87 -5.22 6.73
C TYR A 536 -15.33 -4.14 7.71
N GLU A 537 -14.81 -2.91 7.58
CA GLU A 537 -15.41 -1.71 8.17
C GLU A 537 -15.92 -0.82 7.03
N ILE A 538 -17.24 -0.76 6.84
CA ILE A 538 -17.90 0.09 5.86
C ILE A 538 -18.55 1.25 6.61
N ASN A 539 -18.07 2.47 6.39
CA ASN A 539 -18.51 3.63 7.17
C ASN A 539 -20.01 3.93 6.99
N GLU A 540 -20.76 3.71 8.07
CA GLU A 540 -22.21 3.90 8.18
C GLU A 540 -22.61 5.38 8.23
N ALA A 541 -22.36 6.16 7.17
CA ALA A 541 -22.86 7.54 7.11
C ALA A 541 -24.39 7.59 7.33
N PHE A 542 -25.07 6.56 6.81
CA PHE A 542 -26.46 6.17 7.10
C PHE A 542 -26.55 4.63 7.04
N SER A 543 -27.52 3.98 7.72
CA SER A 543 -27.73 2.52 7.64
C SER A 543 -27.85 2.02 6.19
N VAL A 544 -28.58 2.76 5.35
CA VAL A 544 -28.75 2.44 3.92
C VAL A 544 -27.43 2.39 3.14
N VAL A 545 -26.41 3.16 3.54
CA VAL A 545 -25.07 3.11 2.93
C VAL A 545 -24.44 1.73 3.19
N ALA A 546 -24.46 1.26 4.43
CA ALA A 546 -23.90 -0.03 4.76
C ALA A 546 -24.70 -1.18 4.10
N LEU A 547 -26.02 -1.15 4.20
CA LEU A 547 -26.93 -2.14 3.59
C LEU A 547 -26.78 -2.21 2.06
N ALA A 548 -26.72 -1.07 1.36
CA ALA A 548 -26.56 -1.05 -0.10
C ALA A 548 -25.20 -1.62 -0.53
N ASN A 549 -24.10 -1.25 0.15
CA ASN A 549 -22.78 -1.81 -0.19
C ASN A 549 -22.67 -3.29 0.20
N GLN A 550 -23.28 -3.74 1.31
CA GLN A 550 -23.40 -5.16 1.65
C GLN A 550 -24.12 -5.95 0.55
N LYS A 551 -25.26 -5.44 0.07
CA LYS A 551 -26.08 -6.02 -1.00
C LYS A 551 -25.34 -6.07 -2.34
N LEU A 552 -24.67 -4.98 -2.73
CA LEU A 552 -23.89 -4.89 -3.98
C LEU A 552 -22.63 -5.76 -3.98
N LEU A 553 -21.94 -5.87 -2.84
CA LEU A 553 -20.71 -6.66 -2.69
C LEU A 553 -20.95 -8.10 -2.21
N SER A 554 -22.22 -8.51 -2.00
CA SER A 554 -22.61 -9.82 -1.46
C SER A 554 -21.94 -10.18 -0.13
N LEU A 555 -21.76 -9.21 0.77
CA LEU A 555 -21.05 -9.39 2.04
C LEU A 555 -21.98 -9.90 3.14
N PRO A 556 -21.56 -10.92 3.92
CA PRO A 556 -22.36 -11.41 5.05
C PRO A 556 -22.24 -10.47 6.26
N SER A 557 -23.36 -10.27 6.97
CA SER A 557 -23.45 -9.24 8.03
C SER A 557 -22.54 -9.51 9.24
N ASP A 558 -22.17 -10.76 9.49
CA ASP A 558 -21.26 -11.16 10.57
C ASP A 558 -19.78 -10.81 10.31
N LYS A 559 -19.44 -10.35 9.10
CA LYS A 559 -18.12 -9.84 8.72
C LYS A 559 -18.01 -8.32 8.66
N VAL A 560 -19.11 -7.59 8.63
CA VAL A 560 -19.12 -6.12 8.42
C VAL A 560 -19.44 -5.42 9.73
N ASN A 561 -18.63 -4.45 10.17
CA ASN A 561 -18.89 -3.59 11.33
C ASN A 561 -19.23 -4.38 12.62
N VAL A 562 -18.35 -5.32 12.98
CA VAL A 562 -18.62 -6.32 14.04
C VAL A 562 -18.42 -5.83 15.48
N HIS A 563 -18.06 -4.55 15.62
CA HIS A 563 -18.10 -3.75 16.85
C HIS A 563 -19.05 -2.55 16.73
N GLY A 564 -19.97 -2.57 15.74
CA GLY A 564 -20.77 -1.40 15.36
C GLY A 564 -19.96 -0.41 14.51
N GLY A 565 -20.64 0.58 13.93
CA GLY A 565 -20.01 1.60 13.10
C GLY A 565 -20.52 3.01 13.42
N ALA A 566 -20.58 3.88 12.40
CA ALA A 566 -20.85 5.31 12.58
C ALA A 566 -22.30 5.66 12.95
N VAL A 567 -23.28 4.75 12.79
CA VAL A 567 -24.65 4.93 13.32
C VAL A 567 -24.69 4.73 14.84
N SER A 568 -23.76 3.94 15.41
CA SER A 568 -23.66 3.72 16.85
C SER A 568 -22.61 4.57 17.56
N MET A 569 -21.49 4.89 16.90
CA MET A 569 -20.38 5.69 17.45
C MET A 569 -20.32 7.14 16.95
N GLY A 570 -21.09 7.53 15.93
CA GLY A 570 -21.04 8.87 15.33
C GLY A 570 -20.01 9.05 14.21
N HIS A 571 -20.06 10.20 13.53
CA HIS A 571 -19.34 10.44 12.27
C HIS A 571 -18.62 11.81 12.21
N PRO A 572 -17.50 12.00 12.94
CA PRO A 572 -16.64 13.16 12.75
C PRO A 572 -15.98 13.07 11.36
N LEU A 573 -16.37 13.94 10.42
CA LEU A 573 -16.15 13.76 8.97
C LEU A 573 -14.68 13.47 8.62
N GLY A 574 -13.77 14.40 8.89
CA GLY A 574 -12.35 14.28 8.52
C GLY A 574 -11.62 13.15 9.24
N CYS A 575 -12.08 12.75 10.43
CA CYS A 575 -11.56 11.65 11.24
C CYS A 575 -12.02 10.27 10.75
N SER A 576 -13.26 10.13 10.30
CA SER A 576 -13.95 8.84 10.24
C SER A 576 -13.26 7.79 9.34
N GLY A 577 -12.69 8.21 8.21
CA GLY A 577 -11.90 7.33 7.34
C GLY A 577 -10.64 6.74 8.00
N ALA A 578 -10.08 7.40 9.02
CA ALA A 578 -9.01 6.85 9.86
C ALA A 578 -9.58 6.04 11.05
N ARG A 579 -10.69 6.51 11.67
CA ARG A 579 -11.39 5.81 12.75
C ARG A 579 -11.77 4.38 12.36
N ILE A 580 -12.34 4.16 11.17
CA ILE A 580 -12.67 2.81 10.69
C ILE A 580 -11.43 1.91 10.57
N LEU A 581 -10.27 2.43 10.18
CA LEU A 581 -9.05 1.63 10.08
C LEU A 581 -8.49 1.25 11.45
N VAL A 582 -8.58 2.16 12.43
CA VAL A 582 -8.22 1.85 13.82
C VAL A 582 -9.14 0.74 14.37
N THR A 583 -10.46 0.89 14.27
CA THR A 583 -11.40 -0.13 14.78
C THR A 583 -11.29 -1.47 14.04
N LEU A 584 -11.03 -1.46 12.72
CA LEU A 584 -10.78 -2.67 11.92
C LEU A 584 -9.57 -3.48 12.44
N LEU A 585 -8.49 -2.81 12.81
CA LEU A 585 -7.32 -3.47 13.41
C LEU A 585 -7.64 -4.08 14.78
N GLY A 586 -8.56 -3.48 15.53
CA GLY A 586 -9.09 -4.01 16.79
C GLY A 586 -9.89 -5.29 16.59
N VAL A 587 -10.81 -5.27 15.60
CA VAL A 587 -11.57 -6.44 15.15
C VAL A 587 -10.64 -7.59 14.77
N LEU A 588 -9.65 -7.34 13.89
CA LEU A 588 -8.69 -8.35 13.44
C LEU A 588 -7.91 -8.94 14.62
N ARG A 589 -7.39 -8.10 15.52
CA ARG A 589 -6.65 -8.52 16.70
C ARG A 589 -7.48 -9.40 17.65
N GLN A 590 -8.73 -9.03 17.92
CA GLN A 590 -9.58 -9.72 18.89
C GLN A 590 -10.21 -11.00 18.34
N ARG A 591 -10.62 -11.00 17.06
CA ARG A 591 -11.22 -12.16 16.39
C ARG A 591 -10.19 -13.05 15.67
N ASN A 592 -8.89 -12.78 15.87
CA ASN A 592 -7.76 -13.50 15.26
C ASN A 592 -7.82 -13.56 13.72
N GLY A 593 -8.40 -12.50 13.12
CA GLY A 593 -8.43 -12.28 11.68
C GLY A 593 -7.09 -11.80 11.14
N LYS A 594 -6.90 -11.92 9.83
CA LYS A 594 -5.63 -11.66 9.13
C LYS A 594 -5.75 -10.63 8.02
N ILE A 595 -6.89 -10.53 7.34
CA ILE A 595 -7.12 -9.58 6.24
C ILE A 595 -8.38 -8.77 6.53
N GLY A 596 -8.25 -7.45 6.62
CA GLY A 596 -9.37 -6.54 6.78
C GLY A 596 -9.43 -5.50 5.66
N VAL A 597 -10.63 -5.03 5.32
CA VAL A 597 -10.80 -3.92 4.36
C VAL A 597 -11.69 -2.82 4.94
N GLY A 598 -11.14 -1.62 5.04
CA GLY A 598 -11.90 -0.41 5.36
C GLY A 598 -12.41 0.26 4.09
N GLY A 599 -13.66 0.76 4.09
CA GLY A 599 -14.24 1.52 2.99
C GLY A 599 -15.10 2.68 3.48
N VAL A 600 -14.91 3.87 2.89
CA VAL A 600 -15.62 5.09 3.26
C VAL A 600 -16.06 5.86 2.01
N CYS A 601 -17.37 6.14 1.92
CA CYS A 601 -17.96 7.03 0.94
C CYS A 601 -17.66 8.51 1.30
N ASN A 602 -17.70 9.42 0.33
CA ASN A 602 -17.57 10.87 0.55
C ASN A 602 -18.54 11.66 -0.33
N GLY A 603 -19.12 12.73 0.22
CA GLY A 603 -19.96 13.66 -0.55
C GLY A 603 -19.26 14.17 -1.82
N GLY A 604 -20.02 14.42 -2.88
CA GLY A 604 -19.49 14.66 -4.22
C GLY A 604 -19.09 13.39 -4.99
N GLY A 605 -19.73 12.25 -4.70
CA GLY A 605 -19.69 11.05 -5.56
C GLY A 605 -18.52 10.10 -5.36
N GLY A 606 -17.68 10.32 -4.33
CA GLY A 606 -16.41 9.58 -4.16
C GLY A 606 -16.44 8.49 -3.10
N ALA A 607 -15.44 7.62 -3.13
CA ALA A 607 -15.05 6.78 -2.01
C ALA A 607 -13.53 6.56 -1.98
N SER A 608 -13.03 6.14 -0.82
CA SER A 608 -11.72 5.51 -0.64
C SER A 608 -11.91 4.16 0.03
N ALA A 609 -11.01 3.21 -0.28
CA ALA A 609 -10.90 1.93 0.43
C ALA A 609 -9.42 1.56 0.62
N LEU A 610 -9.14 0.84 1.70
CA LEU A 610 -7.79 0.41 2.08
C LEU A 610 -7.86 -0.99 2.72
N GLU A 611 -7.04 -1.91 2.21
CA GLU A 611 -6.77 -3.22 2.83
C GLU A 611 -5.64 -3.07 3.85
N ASP A 612 -5.77 -3.79 4.96
CA ASP A 612 -4.66 -4.01 5.87
C ASP A 612 -4.56 -5.48 6.28
N LYS A 613 -3.33 -6.02 6.26
CA LYS A 613 -3.02 -7.39 6.63
C LYS A 613 -2.41 -7.46 8.04
N GLY A 614 -3.27 -7.73 9.02
CA GLY A 614 -2.88 -7.92 10.42
C GLY A 614 -1.91 -9.09 10.64
N ARG A 615 -0.99 -8.93 11.59
CA ARG A 615 -0.19 -10.04 12.14
C ARG A 615 -0.86 -10.55 13.41
N ALA A 616 -0.95 -11.87 13.56
CA ALA A 616 -1.26 -12.48 14.86
C ALA A 616 -0.18 -12.07 15.87
N LEU A 617 -0.54 -11.20 16.82
CA LEU A 617 0.37 -10.74 17.87
C LEU A 617 0.63 -11.89 18.86
N PRO A 618 1.85 -11.99 19.44
CA PRO A 618 2.05 -12.86 20.59
C PRO A 618 1.07 -12.50 21.71
N LYS A 619 0.45 -13.51 22.34
CA LYS A 619 -0.26 -13.28 23.60
C LYS A 619 0.77 -12.95 24.67
N PHE A 620 0.78 -11.71 25.13
CA PHE A 620 1.70 -11.22 26.15
C PHE A 620 0.98 -10.23 27.06
N GLY A 621 1.29 -10.28 28.35
CA GLY A 621 1.00 -9.27 29.38
C GLY A 621 -0.41 -8.70 29.43
N GLU A 622 -1.17 -9.01 30.48
CA GLU A 622 -2.33 -8.19 30.83
C GLU A 622 -1.84 -6.74 31.06
N TRP A 623 -2.36 -5.82 30.25
CA TRP A 623 -2.02 -4.40 30.32
C TRP A 623 -2.91 -3.79 31.40
N ASP A 624 -2.35 -3.53 32.58
CA ASP A 624 -3.14 -3.03 33.71
C ASP A 624 -3.69 -1.64 33.40
N VAL A 625 -5.00 -1.56 33.24
CA VAL A 625 -5.74 -0.34 32.92
C VAL A 625 -5.90 0.60 34.13
N ASN A 626 -5.41 0.22 35.31
CA ASN A 626 -5.59 0.96 36.56
C ASN A 626 -4.37 1.81 36.97
N ASP A 627 -3.22 1.70 36.29
CA ASP A 627 -2.01 2.49 36.61
C ASP A 627 -1.56 3.40 35.44
N PRO A 628 -1.88 4.71 35.47
CA PRO A 628 -1.39 5.67 34.49
C PRO A 628 0.08 6.10 34.66
N ALA A 629 0.79 5.63 35.69
CA ALA A 629 1.96 6.32 36.25
C ALA A 629 3.27 5.51 36.37
N SER A 630 3.31 4.21 36.04
CA SER A 630 4.56 3.39 36.07
C SER A 630 5.56 3.69 34.94
N SER A 631 6.00 4.95 34.84
CA SER A 631 7.12 5.38 34.02
C SER A 631 8.49 5.09 34.66
N GLU A 632 8.71 3.88 35.19
CA GLU A 632 10.01 3.42 35.69
C GLU A 632 10.13 1.89 35.53
N GLY A 633 10.97 1.43 34.61
CA GLY A 633 11.04 0.01 34.24
C GLY A 633 12.15 -0.41 33.27
N PHE A 634 13.12 0.47 32.99
CA PHE A 634 14.32 0.09 32.23
C PHE A 634 15.25 -0.72 33.14
N THR A 635 15.32 -2.06 32.95
CA THR A 635 16.51 -2.97 33.02
C THR A 635 16.05 -4.44 33.19
N VAL A 636 16.91 -5.41 32.83
CA VAL A 636 16.76 -6.88 33.02
C VAL A 636 15.74 -7.63 32.11
N ILE A 637 16.12 -7.87 30.84
CA ILE A 637 16.24 -9.27 30.33
C ILE A 637 17.51 -9.39 29.47
N PHE A 638 18.68 -9.27 30.09
CA PHE A 638 19.97 -9.61 29.47
C PHE A 638 20.94 -10.20 30.52
N ASN A 639 20.51 -11.25 31.23
CA ASN A 639 21.38 -12.14 32.02
C ASN A 639 20.63 -13.43 32.46
N LYS A 640 20.32 -14.32 31.51
CA LYS A 640 19.91 -15.71 31.82
C LYS A 640 20.55 -16.73 30.87
N ALA A 641 21.86 -16.59 30.69
CA ALA A 641 22.67 -17.46 29.82
C ALA A 641 24.12 -17.66 30.35
N ARG A 642 24.39 -17.41 31.64
CA ARG A 642 25.77 -17.38 32.16
C ARG A 642 26.05 -18.06 33.51
N ASP A 643 25.04 -18.58 34.22
CA ASP A 643 25.21 -19.14 35.57
C ASP A 643 24.87 -20.64 35.72
N GLU A 644 24.44 -21.32 34.66
CA GLU A 644 24.30 -22.80 34.63
C GLU A 644 25.65 -23.53 34.42
N ARG A 645 26.75 -22.94 34.92
CA ARG A 645 28.10 -23.50 34.89
C ARG A 645 28.85 -23.31 36.22
N LYS A 646 28.19 -23.45 37.38
CA LYS A 646 28.93 -23.50 38.68
C LYS A 646 28.29 -24.19 39.90
N THR A 647 27.47 -25.24 39.71
CA THR A 647 27.15 -26.19 40.79
C THR A 647 27.22 -27.64 40.32
N GLY A 648 28.28 -28.35 40.68
CA GLY A 648 28.37 -29.81 40.58
C GLY A 648 29.01 -30.36 41.86
N GLY A 649 28.49 -31.47 42.39
CA GLY A 649 29.04 -32.14 43.57
C GLY A 649 28.03 -33.05 44.29
N GLY A 650 28.24 -34.37 44.21
CA GLY A 650 27.42 -35.40 44.86
C GLY A 650 26.09 -35.70 44.14
N GLY A 651 25.65 -36.95 43.93
CA GLY A 651 26.22 -38.26 44.29
C GLY A 651 25.20 -39.11 45.08
N GLY A 652 24.84 -40.33 44.68
CA GLY A 652 25.23 -41.09 43.49
C GLY A 652 24.60 -42.51 43.47
N ASN A 653 25.25 -43.42 42.74
CA ASN A 653 25.02 -44.88 42.67
C ASN A 653 23.77 -45.46 41.95
N ASN A 654 24.11 -46.30 40.97
CA ASN A 654 23.47 -47.56 40.56
C ASN A 654 22.14 -47.56 39.75
N ALA A 655 21.90 -48.54 38.87
CA ALA A 655 22.77 -49.29 37.93
C ALA A 655 21.92 -50.26 37.09
N ARG A 656 22.13 -50.30 35.75
CA ARG A 656 21.70 -51.38 34.84
C ARG A 656 20.17 -51.60 34.72
N GLU A 657 19.63 -52.32 33.74
CA GLU A 657 20.18 -52.90 32.49
C GLU A 657 19.14 -52.74 31.36
N THR A 658 19.48 -53.07 30.12
CA THR A 658 18.56 -53.02 28.96
C THR A 658 17.78 -54.33 28.80
N ASP A 659 16.65 -54.30 28.09
CA ASP A 659 16.49 -55.02 26.81
C ASP A 659 15.08 -54.85 26.18
N SER A 660 14.87 -55.48 25.02
CA SER A 660 13.72 -55.39 24.10
C SER A 660 13.72 -56.64 23.18
N PRO A 661 12.84 -56.82 22.18
CA PRO A 661 11.43 -56.45 22.01
C PRO A 661 10.53 -57.69 21.69
N GLY A 662 9.21 -57.51 21.45
CA GLY A 662 8.32 -58.64 21.09
C GLY A 662 7.08 -58.30 20.23
N LYS A 663 7.03 -58.93 19.05
CA LYS A 663 5.94 -59.28 18.09
C LYS A 663 4.46 -59.27 18.57
N ALA A 664 3.40 -59.32 17.74
CA ALA A 664 3.10 -58.94 16.32
C ALA A 664 1.70 -59.50 15.90
N GLY A 665 1.00 -58.86 14.94
CA GLY A 665 0.00 -59.50 14.03
C GLY A 665 -1.50 -59.40 14.39
N GLY A 666 -2.41 -59.45 13.39
CA GLY A 666 -3.87 -59.48 13.67
C GLY A 666 -4.96 -59.27 12.58
N GLY A 667 -4.75 -59.43 11.27
CA GLY A 667 -5.84 -59.46 10.24
C GLY A 667 -6.55 -58.12 9.93
N THR A 668 -7.49 -57.97 8.97
CA THR A 668 -7.98 -58.80 7.83
C THR A 668 -8.95 -57.95 6.96
N ALA A 669 -9.46 -58.38 5.79
CA ALA A 669 -8.78 -58.42 4.48
C ALA A 669 -9.78 -58.46 3.27
N PHE A 670 -9.47 -57.75 2.15
CA PHE A 670 -10.16 -57.83 0.81
C PHE A 670 -11.64 -57.31 0.76
N LYS A 671 -12.36 -57.05 -0.36
CA LYS A 671 -12.25 -57.00 -1.87
C LYS A 671 -13.51 -56.20 -2.40
N ASN A 672 -13.75 -55.75 -3.65
CA ASN A 672 -13.09 -55.75 -4.98
C ASN A 672 -13.65 -54.56 -5.86
N GLY A 673 -13.37 -54.50 -7.18
CA GLY A 673 -14.12 -53.69 -8.19
C GLY A 673 -14.56 -54.56 -9.39
N PRO A 674 -14.75 -54.06 -10.66
CA PRO A 674 -14.85 -52.68 -11.18
C PRO A 674 -15.99 -52.46 -12.24
N TYR A 675 -16.20 -51.24 -12.78
CA TYR A 675 -16.21 -50.89 -14.23
C TYR A 675 -16.48 -49.39 -14.50
N ALA A 676 -16.39 -48.93 -15.75
CA ALA A 676 -16.05 -47.56 -16.13
C ALA A 676 -17.20 -46.67 -16.66
N SER A 677 -17.02 -45.35 -16.51
CA SER A 677 -17.37 -44.35 -17.54
C SER A 677 -16.43 -43.13 -17.46
N LYS A 678 -16.49 -42.26 -18.48
CA LYS A 678 -15.66 -41.04 -18.71
C LYS A 678 -16.56 -40.03 -19.44
N PRO A 679 -16.33 -38.68 -19.39
CA PRO A 679 -15.02 -38.08 -19.71
C PRO A 679 -14.63 -36.79 -18.94
N ASN A 680 -13.42 -36.29 -19.25
CA ASN A 680 -12.90 -34.91 -19.15
C ASN A 680 -13.26 -34.04 -17.91
N ALA A 681 -12.31 -33.53 -17.12
CA ALA A 681 -11.18 -32.73 -17.62
C ALA A 681 -9.92 -32.71 -16.72
N LYS A 682 -8.83 -32.20 -17.31
CA LYS A 682 -7.56 -31.67 -16.72
C LYS A 682 -7.17 -32.07 -15.28
N LYS A 683 -6.11 -32.87 -15.16
CA LYS A 683 -5.16 -32.83 -14.02
C LYS A 683 -4.55 -31.40 -13.92
N TRP A 684 -4.04 -30.91 -12.79
CA TRP A 684 -3.31 -31.62 -11.73
C TRP A 684 -3.55 -31.06 -10.31
N LEU A 685 -3.67 -31.97 -9.35
CA LEU A 685 -3.59 -31.84 -7.89
C LEU A 685 -3.15 -33.23 -7.38
N CYS A 686 -2.48 -33.43 -6.25
CA CYS A 686 -1.93 -32.49 -5.26
C CYS A 686 -0.62 -33.09 -4.70
N CYS A 687 0.38 -32.26 -4.36
CA CYS A 687 1.49 -32.66 -3.49
C CYS A 687 1.38 -31.88 -2.18
N MET A 688 0.85 -32.54 -1.14
CA MET A 688 0.81 -31.99 0.21
C MET A 688 2.20 -32.08 0.87
N TYR A 689 2.58 -31.06 1.62
CA TYR A 689 3.50 -31.19 2.76
C TYR A 689 3.12 -30.17 3.84
N ALA A 690 2.61 -30.67 4.97
CA ALA A 690 2.92 -30.15 6.29
C ALA A 690 4.13 -30.96 6.83
N ALA A 691 4.82 -30.65 7.93
CA ALA A 691 4.60 -29.76 9.07
C ALA A 691 6.03 -29.47 9.66
N PRO A 692 6.26 -29.28 10.98
CA PRO A 692 5.43 -28.73 12.06
C PRO A 692 6.15 -27.55 12.77
N GLU A 693 5.79 -27.26 14.01
CA GLU A 693 6.40 -26.27 14.91
C GLU A 693 7.74 -26.74 15.50
N ALA A 694 8.62 -25.78 15.80
CA ALA A 694 9.67 -25.82 16.83
C ALA A 694 10.09 -24.38 17.18
#